data_AF-A0A0C5VCF9-F1
#
_entry.id   AF-A0A0C5VCF9-F1
#
_cell.length_a   1.000
_cell.length_b   1.000
_cell.length_c   1.000
_cell.angle_alpha   90.00
_cell.angle_beta   90.00
_cell.angle_gamma   90.00
#
_symmetry.space_group_name_H-M   'P 1'
#
loop_
_entity.id
_entity.type
_entity.pdbx_description
1 polymer ?
#
loop_
_entity_poly.entity_id
_entity_poly.type
_entity_poly.pdbx_seq_one_letter_code
_entity_poly.pdbx_strand_id
1 'polypeptide(L)'
;MLLGITILLSSFLMAQSSGEVVAIPPSIHQQEWDAHRDDGSSRQFLPESLVQTKTEKPVDLIPKIRTSDKEIFGYLPYWAYDSYAGLNYDLLTTIAYFGVEIDGSGALVDLRNWPAFELIDRAHREGVRVVLTVILFNGDEITRLLASPENRQTLIDNLLTAVKDANADGVSIDFEGIPSADLQKENLVSFMTDLSEAFHEQIKDSSVTMFTPAVDWRHIFDYEALAQVTDGLIMQGYDFHWRTSKTAGPSAPLIGDRWGSLNVTKTVEDYLNKTSSNTEKLILSVPFFGYEWNTEDDQLESPTQAAGTSIPYHVARPNSEVYGRLWDSESQTPWYKYLDQQWYQGWFDDQQSLGLKYDLINNLGLRGTAVWALTYDGQRPELQQALKDAFGTSLPPLSPADFYLRSIYSGVEIMVDANDDAEGYKVYFSLDGVHFDEGSYFTQASNRYHWVVPDQVGYFKVTAVNGYGESQPTEILAANPSLASAPVLVVYGAERVKGYDFADKIVRHFANALELSNVSFDMATNDAVERGRISLQDYQAVIWINANESTGTDSFNAVEQRAVKDYLQMGGNLFVSGSDIGFDLQAKGSVADQAFYHDFLKAGYVRDSISSYAVAGVPGSVFEQHDRVTFDDGSQGTYDVNSADVISPVDGASLCLRDEAADADVAEGVCVQYQGIFGDGSREGRLVYLTVPFETVYSRDSREALMTAVLDYFDLCSAANRWCHIPWWKY
;
A
#
# COMPACT_ATOMS: atom_id res chain seq x y z
N MET A 1 -8.10 -46.33 56.72
CA MET A 1 -9.24 -45.82 55.95
C MET A 1 -8.90 -46.01 54.47
N LEU A 2 -8.86 -47.29 54.10
CA LEU A 2 -8.87 -47.80 52.73
C LEU A 2 -10.33 -48.22 52.45
N LEU A 3 -10.69 -48.30 51.17
CA LEU A 3 -12.03 -48.50 50.58
C LEU A 3 -12.83 -47.20 50.36
N GLY A 4 -12.83 -46.77 49.10
CA GLY A 4 -13.62 -45.62 48.63
C GLY A 4 -13.25 -45.12 47.23
N ILE A 5 -12.20 -45.66 46.60
CA ILE A 5 -11.75 -45.28 45.25
C ILE A 5 -11.63 -46.56 44.41
N THR A 6 -12.75 -47.13 43.97
CA THR A 6 -12.73 -48.22 42.97
C THR A 6 -14.05 -48.43 42.18
N ILE A 7 -15.01 -47.51 42.20
CA ILE A 7 -16.32 -47.72 41.50
C ILE A 7 -16.68 -46.62 40.47
N LEU A 8 -15.85 -45.58 40.27
CA LEU A 8 -16.11 -44.54 39.27
C LEU A 8 -15.20 -44.60 38.02
N LEU A 9 -14.27 -45.56 37.95
CA LEU A 9 -13.37 -45.77 36.81
C LEU A 9 -13.79 -46.92 35.88
N SER A 10 -14.85 -47.66 36.19
CA SER A 10 -15.32 -48.80 35.38
C SER A 10 -16.48 -48.46 34.43
N SER A 11 -17.13 -47.29 34.55
CA SER A 11 -18.18 -46.85 33.64
C SER A 11 -17.68 -45.99 32.47
N PHE A 12 -16.42 -45.55 32.48
CA PHE A 12 -15.81 -44.84 31.34
C PHE A 12 -15.08 -45.78 30.36
N LEU A 13 -14.76 -47.02 30.77
CA LEU A 13 -14.07 -48.01 29.94
C LEU A 13 -15.00 -49.02 29.24
N MET A 14 -16.33 -48.93 29.41
CA MET A 14 -17.28 -49.85 28.76
C MET A 14 -18.13 -49.20 27.65
N ALA A 15 -17.73 -48.05 27.11
CA ALA A 15 -18.23 -47.56 25.81
C ALA A 15 -17.32 -47.96 24.64
N GLN A 16 -16.15 -48.57 24.90
CA GLN A 16 -15.31 -49.19 23.88
C GLN A 16 -15.79 -50.64 23.61
N SER A 17 -16.91 -50.79 22.89
CA SER A 17 -17.23 -52.02 22.13
C SER A 17 -18.49 -51.93 21.26
N SER A 18 -19.11 -50.75 21.08
CA SER A 18 -20.00 -50.54 19.95
C SER A 18 -19.19 -49.92 18.82
N GLY A 19 -18.89 -50.69 17.77
CA GLY A 19 -18.40 -50.18 16.48
C GLY A 19 -19.45 -49.33 15.75
N GLU A 20 -20.05 -48.36 16.46
CA GLU A 20 -20.85 -47.32 15.84
C GLU A 20 -19.89 -46.37 15.13
N VAL A 21 -19.93 -46.40 13.80
CA VAL A 21 -19.32 -45.38 12.97
C VAL A 21 -20.02 -44.07 13.32
N VAL A 22 -19.32 -43.17 14.03
CA VAL A 22 -19.82 -41.81 14.24
C VAL A 22 -19.95 -41.16 12.88
N ALA A 23 -21.19 -40.98 12.43
CA ALA A 23 -21.52 -40.24 11.22
C ALA A 23 -21.25 -38.75 11.51
N ILE A 24 -20.16 -38.23 10.96
CA ILE A 24 -19.81 -36.81 11.05
C ILE A 24 -20.54 -36.12 9.89
N PRO A 25 -21.36 -35.10 10.16
CA PRO A 25 -22.03 -34.33 9.11
C PRO A 25 -20.98 -33.58 8.26
N PRO A 26 -21.27 -33.29 6.99
CA PRO A 26 -20.43 -32.41 6.18
C PRO A 26 -20.17 -31.07 6.87
N SER A 27 -18.94 -30.57 6.86
CA SER A 27 -18.63 -29.22 7.36
C SER A 27 -19.21 -28.14 6.47
N ILE A 28 -19.12 -26.89 6.90
CA ILE A 28 -19.42 -25.75 6.04
C ILE A 28 -18.58 -25.73 4.75
N HIS A 29 -17.32 -26.17 4.77
CA HIS A 29 -16.48 -26.20 3.57
C HIS A 29 -17.04 -27.15 2.52
N GLN A 30 -17.40 -28.38 2.92
CA GLN A 30 -18.02 -29.36 2.03
C GLN A 30 -19.41 -28.90 1.58
N GLN A 31 -20.22 -28.33 2.49
CA GLN A 31 -21.56 -27.86 2.17
C GLN A 31 -21.57 -26.74 1.12
N GLU A 32 -20.71 -25.73 1.28
CA GLU A 32 -20.60 -24.62 0.33
C GLU A 32 -19.96 -25.10 -0.98
N TRP A 33 -18.95 -25.97 -0.92
CA TRP A 33 -18.42 -26.61 -2.12
C TRP A 33 -19.51 -27.38 -2.89
N ASP A 34 -20.32 -28.20 -2.23
CA ASP A 34 -21.43 -28.94 -2.86
C ASP A 34 -22.46 -27.99 -3.49
N ALA A 35 -22.72 -26.84 -2.87
CA ALA A 35 -23.64 -25.82 -3.39
C ALA A 35 -23.09 -25.10 -4.62
N HIS A 36 -21.76 -24.97 -4.72
CA HIS A 36 -21.08 -24.21 -5.78
C HIS A 36 -20.39 -25.09 -6.85
N ARG A 37 -20.33 -26.42 -6.69
CA ARG A 37 -19.60 -27.31 -7.61
C ARG A 37 -20.05 -27.24 -9.07
N ASP A 38 -21.34 -26.95 -9.28
CA ASP A 38 -21.99 -26.85 -10.59
C ASP A 38 -22.12 -25.38 -11.07
N ASP A 39 -21.59 -24.43 -10.31
CA ASP A 39 -21.48 -23.05 -10.76
C ASP A 39 -20.52 -23.00 -11.96
N GLY A 40 -21.05 -22.61 -13.12
CA GLY A 40 -20.29 -22.50 -14.37
C GLY A 40 -19.22 -21.41 -14.36
N SER A 41 -18.94 -20.82 -13.19
CA SER A 41 -17.81 -19.93 -12.90
C SER A 41 -16.47 -20.66 -12.89
N SER A 42 -16.44 -22.00 -12.77
CA SER A 42 -15.26 -22.77 -13.13
C SER A 42 -15.09 -22.67 -14.64
N ARG A 43 -14.01 -22.04 -15.11
CA ARG A 43 -13.59 -22.14 -16.51
C ARG A 43 -13.36 -23.62 -16.79
N GLN A 44 -14.39 -24.30 -17.34
CA GLN A 44 -14.23 -25.57 -18.03
C GLN A 44 -13.00 -25.44 -18.91
N PHE A 45 -11.97 -26.25 -18.62
CA PHE A 45 -10.73 -26.41 -19.38
C PHE A 45 -10.63 -25.42 -20.53
N LEU A 46 -9.98 -24.28 -20.29
CA LEU A 46 -9.68 -23.37 -21.40
C LEU A 46 -9.01 -24.24 -22.47
N PRO A 47 -9.59 -24.36 -23.69
CA PRO A 47 -8.87 -25.01 -24.77
C PRO A 47 -7.53 -24.26 -24.91
N GLU A 48 -6.43 -24.97 -25.12
CA GLU A 48 -5.05 -24.41 -25.22
C GLU A 48 -4.98 -23.14 -26.10
N SER A 49 -5.91 -22.97 -27.03
CA SER A 49 -6.05 -21.81 -27.92
C SER A 49 -6.60 -20.52 -27.29
N LEU A 50 -7.12 -20.53 -26.05
CA LEU A 50 -7.65 -19.36 -25.33
C LEU A 50 -6.88 -19.01 -24.06
N VAL A 51 -5.85 -19.79 -23.70
CA VAL A 51 -4.77 -19.28 -22.87
C VAL A 51 -4.07 -18.22 -23.71
N GLN A 52 -4.57 -16.98 -23.67
CA GLN A 52 -3.71 -15.85 -23.98
C GLN A 52 -2.51 -16.03 -23.07
N THR A 53 -1.40 -16.38 -23.69
CA THR A 53 -0.09 -16.51 -23.08
C THR A 53 0.23 -15.18 -22.41
N LYS A 54 -0.20 -15.01 -21.15
CA LYS A 54 0.54 -14.16 -20.24
C LYS A 54 1.87 -14.88 -20.08
N THR A 55 2.82 -14.53 -20.93
CA THR A 55 4.17 -15.09 -20.94
C THR A 55 4.95 -14.70 -19.69
N GLU A 56 4.41 -13.79 -18.88
CA GLU A 56 5.00 -13.30 -17.65
C GLU A 56 4.32 -13.97 -16.46
N LYS A 57 5.12 -14.74 -15.71
CA LYS A 57 4.73 -15.25 -14.38
C LYS A 57 4.38 -14.06 -13.46
N PRO A 58 3.49 -14.24 -12.47
CA PRO A 58 3.25 -13.22 -11.45
C PRO A 58 4.55 -12.71 -10.83
N VAL A 59 4.58 -11.44 -10.40
CA VAL A 59 5.76 -10.87 -9.73
C VAL A 59 6.16 -11.70 -8.51
N ASP A 60 7.44 -11.68 -8.14
CA ASP A 60 7.87 -12.29 -6.88
C ASP A 60 7.24 -11.55 -5.69
N LEU A 61 7.00 -12.27 -4.59
CA LEU A 61 6.45 -11.71 -3.36
C LEU A 61 7.32 -10.53 -2.87
N ILE A 62 6.73 -9.33 -2.83
CA ILE A 62 7.40 -8.14 -2.30
C ILE A 62 7.32 -8.19 -0.78
N PRO A 63 8.44 -8.24 -0.05
CA PRO A 63 8.39 -8.32 1.41
C PRO A 63 7.69 -7.09 2.01
N LYS A 64 6.67 -7.33 2.84
CA LYS A 64 5.97 -6.30 3.61
C LYS A 64 6.40 -6.35 5.07
N ILE A 65 6.88 -5.22 5.59
CA ILE A 65 7.21 -5.09 7.01
C ILE A 65 5.89 -5.06 7.79
N ARG A 66 5.75 -5.95 8.76
CA ARG A 66 4.58 -6.05 9.64
C ARG A 66 5.02 -5.87 11.08
N THR A 67 4.17 -5.22 11.87
CA THR A 67 4.41 -5.01 13.31
C THR A 67 3.89 -6.15 14.17
N SER A 68 2.87 -6.87 13.69
CA SER A 68 2.41 -8.13 14.23
C SER A 68 3.14 -9.28 13.52
N ASP A 69 3.56 -10.27 14.30
CA ASP A 69 4.06 -11.56 13.81
C ASP A 69 2.93 -12.56 13.53
N LYS A 70 1.67 -12.18 13.79
CA LYS A 70 0.51 -13.05 13.62
C LYS A 70 0.26 -13.37 12.15
N GLU A 71 -0.02 -14.63 11.89
CA GLU A 71 -0.53 -15.11 10.61
C GLU A 71 -2.02 -14.82 10.49
N ILE A 72 -2.41 -14.07 9.45
CA ILE A 72 -3.80 -13.74 9.14
C ILE A 72 -4.15 -14.35 7.78
N PHE A 73 -4.76 -15.53 7.83
CA PHE A 73 -5.21 -16.26 6.65
C PHE A 73 -6.61 -15.81 6.24
N GLY A 74 -6.78 -15.51 4.95
CA GLY A 74 -8.09 -15.33 4.34
C GLY A 74 -8.38 -16.41 3.33
N TYR A 75 -9.38 -17.26 3.60
CA TYR A 75 -9.82 -18.25 2.60
C TYR A 75 -10.67 -17.57 1.55
N LEU A 76 -10.22 -17.59 0.29
CA LEU A 76 -10.94 -17.06 -0.88
C LEU A 76 -11.47 -18.23 -1.71
N PRO A 77 -12.76 -18.56 -1.62
CA PRO A 77 -13.35 -19.61 -2.45
C PRO A 77 -13.34 -19.26 -3.93
N TYR A 78 -13.19 -20.28 -4.79
CA TYR A 78 -13.17 -20.07 -6.25
C TYR A 78 -14.44 -19.39 -6.79
N TRP A 79 -15.59 -19.63 -6.16
CA TRP A 79 -16.86 -18.97 -6.53
C TRP A 79 -16.91 -17.48 -6.17
N ALA A 80 -15.96 -17.01 -5.36
CA ALA A 80 -15.78 -15.60 -5.01
C ALA A 80 -14.55 -14.98 -5.70
N TYR A 81 -13.93 -15.67 -6.67
CA TYR A 81 -12.68 -15.24 -7.32
C TYR A 81 -12.75 -13.79 -7.80
N ASP A 82 -13.82 -13.38 -8.49
CA ASP A 82 -13.97 -12.04 -9.08
C ASP A 82 -13.90 -10.88 -8.07
N SER A 83 -14.00 -11.16 -6.76
CA SER A 83 -13.87 -10.16 -5.70
C SER A 83 -12.43 -9.86 -5.29
N TYR A 84 -11.43 -10.58 -5.84
CA TYR A 84 -10.03 -10.49 -5.40
C TYR A 84 -9.50 -9.04 -5.42
N ALA A 85 -9.87 -8.25 -6.42
CA ALA A 85 -9.41 -6.87 -6.57
C ALA A 85 -9.87 -5.94 -5.44
N GLY A 86 -10.97 -6.27 -4.76
CA GLY A 86 -11.54 -5.49 -3.67
C GLY A 86 -11.14 -5.94 -2.27
N LEU A 87 -10.26 -6.94 -2.14
CA LEU A 87 -9.80 -7.42 -0.84
C LEU A 87 -8.92 -6.39 -0.14
N ASN A 88 -8.99 -6.34 1.19
CA ASN A 88 -8.11 -5.52 2.01
C ASN A 88 -6.81 -6.26 2.32
N TYR A 89 -5.82 -6.12 1.44
CA TYR A 89 -4.52 -6.80 1.53
C TYR A 89 -3.67 -6.36 2.74
N ASP A 90 -3.94 -5.20 3.34
CA ASP A 90 -3.21 -4.74 4.53
C ASP A 90 -3.48 -5.62 5.76
N LEU A 91 -4.64 -6.26 5.80
CA LEU A 91 -5.04 -7.11 6.93
C LEU A 91 -4.56 -8.56 6.81
N LEU A 92 -4.12 -9.00 5.64
CA LEU A 92 -3.86 -10.41 5.36
C LEU A 92 -2.36 -10.69 5.27
N THR A 93 -1.88 -11.78 5.85
CA THR A 93 -0.53 -12.32 5.58
C THR A 93 -0.55 -13.31 4.43
N THR A 94 -1.65 -14.07 4.32
CA THR A 94 -1.82 -15.16 3.37
C THR A 94 -3.26 -15.21 2.86
N ILE A 95 -3.44 -15.30 1.55
CA ILE A 95 -4.71 -15.69 0.93
C ILE A 95 -4.62 -17.18 0.60
N ALA A 96 -5.55 -17.96 1.15
CA ALA A 96 -5.68 -19.37 0.82
C ALA A 96 -6.74 -19.52 -0.27
N TYR A 97 -6.31 -19.77 -1.51
CA TYR A 97 -7.22 -19.94 -2.63
C TYR A 97 -7.93 -21.29 -2.50
N PHE A 98 -9.23 -21.27 -2.23
CA PHE A 98 -9.97 -22.45 -1.81
C PHE A 98 -10.62 -23.20 -2.98
N GLY A 99 -10.33 -24.51 -3.03
CA GLY A 99 -11.21 -25.49 -3.69
C GLY A 99 -10.60 -26.29 -4.83
N VAL A 100 -9.29 -26.52 -4.91
CA VAL A 100 -8.75 -27.47 -5.91
C VAL A 100 -9.06 -28.90 -5.49
N GLU A 101 -9.72 -29.64 -6.38
CA GLU A 101 -10.17 -31.00 -6.14
C GLU A 101 -9.16 -32.03 -6.61
N ILE A 102 -9.02 -33.11 -5.83
CA ILE A 102 -8.14 -34.24 -6.13
C ILE A 102 -8.89 -35.56 -6.05
N ASP A 103 -8.27 -36.66 -6.48
CA ASP A 103 -8.76 -38.03 -6.27
C ASP A 103 -7.78 -38.91 -5.49
N GLY A 104 -8.19 -40.15 -5.20
CA GLY A 104 -7.40 -41.11 -4.45
C GLY A 104 -6.16 -41.65 -5.16
N SER A 105 -5.93 -41.29 -6.43
CA SER A 105 -4.67 -41.56 -7.14
C SER A 105 -3.64 -40.44 -6.99
N GLY A 106 -4.04 -39.30 -6.42
CA GLY A 106 -3.22 -38.09 -6.31
C GLY A 106 -3.29 -37.19 -7.55
N ALA A 107 -4.23 -37.43 -8.47
CA ALA A 107 -4.46 -36.56 -9.61
C ALA A 107 -5.24 -35.30 -9.19
N LEU A 108 -4.93 -34.15 -9.81
CA LEU A 108 -5.75 -32.94 -9.71
C LEU A 108 -6.92 -33.09 -10.70
N VAL A 109 -8.16 -33.10 -10.19
CA VAL A 109 -9.38 -33.41 -10.95
C VAL A 109 -10.04 -32.14 -11.46
N ASP A 110 -10.15 -31.11 -10.61
CA ASP A 110 -10.65 -29.80 -10.99
C ASP A 110 -9.80 -28.71 -10.33
N LEU A 111 -9.21 -27.86 -11.17
CA LEU A 111 -8.32 -26.79 -10.76
C LEU A 111 -9.07 -25.53 -10.33
N ARG A 112 -10.40 -25.44 -10.54
CA ARG A 112 -11.25 -24.33 -10.10
C ARG A 112 -10.62 -22.94 -10.34
N ASN A 113 -10.29 -22.64 -11.60
CA ASN A 113 -9.63 -21.40 -12.06
C ASN A 113 -8.15 -21.20 -11.66
N TRP A 114 -7.49 -22.21 -11.08
CA TRP A 114 -6.04 -22.20 -10.91
C TRP A 114 -5.31 -22.38 -12.26
N PRO A 115 -4.21 -21.64 -12.54
CA PRO A 115 -3.55 -20.65 -11.69
C PRO A 115 -4.28 -19.30 -11.66
N ALA A 116 -4.56 -18.82 -10.45
CA ALA A 116 -5.21 -17.54 -10.16
C ALA A 116 -4.25 -16.35 -10.38
N PHE A 117 -3.67 -16.22 -11.58
CA PHE A 117 -2.54 -15.32 -11.84
C PHE A 117 -2.77 -13.86 -11.43
N GLU A 118 -3.97 -13.33 -11.63
CA GLU A 118 -4.26 -11.92 -11.30
C GLU A 118 -4.35 -11.69 -9.79
N LEU A 119 -4.90 -12.65 -9.04
CA LEU A 119 -4.89 -12.66 -7.59
C LEU A 119 -3.46 -12.73 -7.05
N ILE A 120 -2.65 -13.66 -7.56
CA ILE A 120 -1.26 -13.86 -7.11
C ILE A 120 -0.44 -12.60 -7.37
N ASP A 121 -0.51 -12.08 -8.59
CA ASP A 121 0.21 -10.88 -9.01
C ASP A 121 -0.20 -9.63 -8.20
N ARG A 122 -1.48 -9.51 -7.81
CA ARG A 122 -1.94 -8.45 -6.90
C ARG A 122 -1.44 -8.67 -5.48
N ALA A 123 -1.62 -9.87 -4.92
CA ALA A 123 -1.26 -10.19 -3.54
C ALA A 123 0.24 -10.01 -3.31
N HIS A 124 1.08 -10.46 -4.25
CA HIS A 124 2.53 -10.34 -4.16
C HIS A 124 3.01 -8.89 -4.16
N ARG A 125 2.38 -8.01 -4.94
CA ARG A 125 2.69 -6.55 -4.90
C ARG A 125 2.34 -5.92 -3.56
N GLU A 126 1.31 -6.44 -2.90
CA GLU A 126 0.86 -5.99 -1.58
C GLU A 126 1.55 -6.75 -0.43
N GLY A 127 2.53 -7.61 -0.74
CA GLY A 127 3.28 -8.43 0.21
C GLY A 127 2.43 -9.43 0.99
N VAL A 128 1.46 -10.05 0.30
CA VAL A 128 0.58 -11.10 0.80
C VAL A 128 0.86 -12.38 0.02
N ARG A 129 1.07 -13.48 0.74
CA ARG A 129 1.26 -14.81 0.15
C ARG A 129 -0.03 -15.35 -0.45
N VAL A 130 0.06 -16.17 -1.48
CA VAL A 130 -1.05 -16.99 -1.97
C VAL A 130 -0.70 -18.47 -1.88
N VAL A 131 -1.49 -19.23 -1.12
CA VAL A 131 -1.35 -20.69 -1.03
C VAL A 131 -2.52 -21.38 -1.71
N LEU A 132 -2.25 -22.54 -2.32
CA LEU A 132 -3.25 -23.36 -2.97
C LEU A 132 -3.94 -24.26 -1.93
N THR A 133 -5.25 -24.13 -1.74
CA THR A 133 -5.99 -25.04 -0.86
C THR A 133 -6.53 -26.23 -1.64
N VAL A 134 -6.19 -27.42 -1.17
CA VAL A 134 -6.49 -28.70 -1.80
C VAL A 134 -7.53 -29.43 -0.97
N ILE A 135 -8.65 -29.80 -1.59
CA ILE A 135 -9.79 -30.40 -0.90
C ILE A 135 -9.97 -31.87 -1.29
N LEU A 136 -10.31 -32.70 -0.30
CA LEU A 136 -10.82 -34.06 -0.53
C LEU A 136 -11.78 -34.44 0.58
N PHE A 137 -13.05 -34.64 0.23
CA PHE A 137 -14.13 -34.92 1.20
C PHE A 137 -14.70 -36.34 1.11
N ASN A 138 -14.22 -37.15 0.15
CA ASN A 138 -14.62 -38.54 0.02
C ASN A 138 -13.67 -39.45 0.82
N GLY A 139 -14.17 -40.05 1.90
CA GLY A 139 -13.37 -40.88 2.79
C GLY A 139 -12.72 -42.12 2.13
N ASP A 140 -13.33 -42.71 1.10
CA ASP A 140 -12.75 -43.84 0.38
C ASP A 140 -11.58 -43.40 -0.50
N GLU A 141 -11.69 -42.24 -1.15
CA GLU A 141 -10.61 -41.64 -1.93
C GLU A 141 -9.46 -41.16 -1.02
N ILE A 142 -9.76 -40.54 0.14
CA ILE A 142 -8.74 -40.22 1.16
C ILE A 142 -8.02 -41.49 1.58
N THR A 143 -8.77 -42.57 1.80
CA THR A 143 -8.20 -43.85 2.21
C THR A 143 -7.25 -44.41 1.16
N ARG A 144 -7.66 -44.37 -0.11
CA ARG A 144 -6.88 -44.83 -1.25
C ARG A 144 -5.62 -43.99 -1.46
N LEU A 145 -5.72 -42.66 -1.30
CA LEU A 145 -4.59 -41.73 -1.41
C LEU A 145 -3.56 -42.03 -0.33
N LEU A 146 -3.97 -41.99 0.94
CA LEU A 146 -3.06 -42.08 2.08
C LEU A 146 -2.42 -43.47 2.21
N ALA A 147 -3.11 -44.54 1.82
CA ALA A 147 -2.59 -45.90 1.94
C ALA A 147 -1.46 -46.27 0.95
N SER A 148 -1.24 -45.50 -0.13
CA SER A 148 -0.22 -45.78 -1.15
C SER A 148 0.85 -44.69 -1.18
N PRO A 149 2.13 -45.03 -0.89
CA PRO A 149 3.24 -44.10 -1.08
C PRO A 149 3.32 -43.52 -2.49
N GLU A 150 2.99 -44.32 -3.51
CA GLU A 150 2.98 -43.89 -4.91
C GLU A 150 1.90 -42.83 -5.19
N ASN A 151 0.68 -43.00 -4.65
CA ASN A 151 -0.38 -42.01 -4.79
C ASN A 151 -0.04 -40.71 -4.04
N ARG A 152 0.54 -40.82 -2.83
CA ARG A 152 1.03 -39.65 -2.08
C ARG A 152 2.10 -38.89 -2.86
N GLN A 153 3.09 -39.58 -3.40
CA GLN A 153 4.13 -38.96 -4.22
C GLN A 153 3.54 -38.30 -5.48
N THR A 154 2.59 -38.97 -6.14
CA THR A 154 1.89 -38.43 -7.31
C THR A 154 1.20 -37.11 -6.97
N LEU A 155 0.52 -37.02 -5.83
CA LEU A 155 -0.09 -35.77 -5.38
C LEU A 155 0.97 -34.69 -5.09
N ILE A 156 2.03 -35.03 -4.37
CA ILE A 156 3.12 -34.08 -4.04
C ILE A 156 3.72 -33.49 -5.32
N ASP A 157 4.04 -34.32 -6.31
CA ASP A 157 4.61 -33.88 -7.59
C ASP A 157 3.64 -32.97 -8.34
N ASN A 158 2.35 -33.33 -8.40
CA ASN A 158 1.33 -32.52 -9.07
C ASN A 158 1.14 -31.16 -8.39
N LEU A 159 1.13 -31.12 -7.05
CA LEU A 159 1.00 -29.87 -6.30
C LEU A 159 2.22 -28.97 -6.44
N LEU A 160 3.44 -29.54 -6.40
CA LEU A 160 4.67 -28.80 -6.64
C LEU A 160 4.66 -28.14 -8.02
N THR A 161 4.25 -28.87 -9.06
CA THR A 161 4.11 -28.30 -10.41
C THR A 161 3.07 -27.19 -10.44
N ALA A 162 1.87 -27.42 -9.90
CA ALA A 162 0.79 -26.44 -9.92
C ALA A 162 1.15 -25.13 -9.20
N VAL A 163 1.88 -25.21 -8.08
CA VAL A 163 2.29 -24.03 -7.30
C VAL A 163 3.46 -23.29 -7.96
N LYS A 164 4.48 -24.00 -8.48
CA LYS A 164 5.63 -23.39 -9.17
C LYS A 164 5.26 -22.72 -10.49
N ASP A 165 4.32 -23.30 -11.23
CA ASP A 165 3.85 -22.72 -12.49
C ASP A 165 3.04 -21.44 -12.23
N ALA A 166 2.35 -21.37 -11.09
CA ALA A 166 1.61 -20.20 -10.65
C ALA A 166 2.48 -19.10 -10.02
N ASN A 167 3.74 -19.40 -9.66
CA ASN A 167 4.55 -18.57 -8.76
C ASN A 167 3.84 -18.29 -7.43
N ALA A 168 3.23 -19.32 -6.82
CA ALA A 168 2.52 -19.22 -5.55
C ALA A 168 3.40 -19.72 -4.38
N ASP A 169 2.97 -19.45 -3.14
CA ASP A 169 3.81 -19.56 -1.94
C ASP A 169 3.59 -20.84 -1.12
N GLY A 170 2.84 -21.82 -1.62
CA GLY A 170 2.67 -23.10 -0.94
C GLY A 170 1.26 -23.68 -1.02
N VAL A 171 0.91 -24.50 -0.02
CA VAL A 171 -0.32 -25.31 0.00
C VAL A 171 -1.01 -25.33 1.37
N SER A 172 -2.33 -25.46 1.35
CA SER A 172 -3.16 -25.74 2.52
C SER A 172 -3.99 -27.00 2.25
N ILE A 173 -3.87 -28.02 3.10
CA ILE A 173 -4.58 -29.30 2.92
C ILE A 173 -5.88 -29.31 3.73
N ASP A 174 -7.00 -29.57 3.07
CA ASP A 174 -8.32 -29.70 3.69
C ASP A 174 -8.93 -31.07 3.37
N PHE A 175 -8.54 -32.07 4.16
CA PHE A 175 -9.07 -33.43 4.07
C PHE A 175 -10.08 -33.66 5.19
N GLU A 176 -11.35 -33.79 4.81
CA GLU A 176 -12.44 -33.97 5.76
C GLU A 176 -13.13 -35.32 5.62
N GLY A 177 -13.69 -35.81 6.73
CA GLY A 177 -14.39 -37.09 6.75
C GLY A 177 -13.47 -38.31 6.73
N ILE A 178 -12.19 -38.16 7.09
CA ILE A 178 -11.19 -39.24 7.15
C ILE A 178 -11.74 -40.44 7.94
N PRO A 179 -11.84 -41.65 7.34
CA PRO A 179 -12.38 -42.82 8.02
C PRO A 179 -11.46 -43.32 9.15
N SER A 180 -12.06 -43.91 10.19
CA SER A 180 -11.31 -44.63 11.22
C SER A 180 -10.83 -45.98 10.68
N ALA A 181 -9.58 -46.05 10.22
CA ALA A 181 -8.91 -47.29 9.85
C ALA A 181 -7.48 -47.33 10.43
N ASP A 182 -6.99 -48.54 10.70
CA ASP A 182 -5.83 -48.83 11.56
C ASP A 182 -4.53 -48.07 11.24
N LEU A 183 -4.35 -47.55 10.02
CA LEU A 183 -3.13 -46.85 9.60
C LEU A 183 -3.37 -45.42 9.07
N GLN A 184 -4.59 -44.89 9.13
CA GLN A 184 -4.89 -43.56 8.57
C GLN A 184 -4.13 -42.45 9.29
N LYS A 185 -4.03 -42.57 10.61
CA LYS A 185 -3.33 -41.61 11.47
C LYS A 185 -1.85 -41.51 11.07
N GLU A 186 -1.16 -42.64 10.98
CA GLU A 186 0.25 -42.69 10.59
C GLU A 186 0.48 -42.26 9.14
N ASN A 187 -0.38 -42.72 8.22
CA ASN A 187 -0.26 -42.38 6.80
C ASN A 187 -0.49 -40.90 6.54
N LEU A 188 -1.40 -40.24 7.29
CA LEU A 188 -1.60 -38.80 7.20
C LEU A 188 -0.36 -38.04 7.66
N VAL A 189 0.27 -38.46 8.77
CA VAL A 189 1.55 -37.88 9.22
C VAL A 189 2.61 -38.06 8.15
N SER A 190 2.78 -39.28 7.61
CA SER A 190 3.75 -39.52 6.53
C SER A 190 3.50 -38.64 5.30
N PHE A 191 2.24 -38.50 4.88
CA PHE A 191 1.88 -37.61 3.79
C PHE A 191 2.31 -36.16 4.05
N MET A 192 1.96 -35.62 5.22
CA MET A 192 2.27 -34.23 5.56
C MET A 192 3.77 -34.00 5.77
N THR A 193 4.51 -35.00 6.25
CA THR A 193 5.98 -34.96 6.31
C THR A 193 6.57 -34.86 4.90
N ASP A 194 6.25 -35.81 4.03
CA ASP A 194 6.79 -35.90 2.67
C ASP A 194 6.43 -34.62 1.88
N LEU A 195 5.20 -34.12 2.04
CA LEU A 195 4.73 -32.88 1.41
C LEU A 195 5.51 -31.66 1.89
N SER A 196 5.69 -31.50 3.20
CA SER A 196 6.35 -30.32 3.78
C SER A 196 7.83 -30.28 3.41
N GLU A 197 8.52 -31.42 3.51
CA GLU A 197 9.93 -31.54 3.09
C GLU A 197 10.10 -31.18 1.61
N ALA A 198 9.25 -31.72 0.73
CA ALA A 198 9.32 -31.46 -0.70
C ALA A 198 9.04 -29.99 -1.05
N PHE A 199 8.06 -29.35 -0.39
CA PHE A 199 7.76 -27.94 -0.61
C PHE A 199 8.89 -27.02 -0.11
N HIS A 200 9.38 -27.23 1.12
CA HIS A 200 10.45 -26.42 1.69
C HIS A 200 11.79 -26.59 0.96
N GLU A 201 12.05 -27.77 0.38
CA GLU A 201 13.24 -28.00 -0.47
C GLU A 201 13.12 -27.28 -1.82
N GLN A 202 11.94 -27.30 -2.43
CA GLN A 202 11.78 -26.92 -3.83
C GLN A 202 11.18 -25.52 -4.07
N ILE A 203 10.57 -24.92 -3.06
CA ILE A 203 9.98 -23.59 -3.09
C ILE A 203 10.44 -22.87 -1.82
N LYS A 204 11.34 -21.90 -2.01
CA LYS A 204 11.92 -21.13 -0.91
C LYS A 204 10.81 -20.39 -0.15
N ASP A 205 10.89 -20.42 1.19
CA ASP A 205 9.96 -19.73 2.09
C ASP A 205 8.48 -20.18 1.92
N SER A 206 8.26 -21.38 1.36
CA SER A 206 6.91 -21.91 1.16
C SER A 206 6.19 -22.22 2.46
N SER A 207 4.86 -22.11 2.42
CA SER A 207 3.96 -22.41 3.54
C SER A 207 3.17 -23.69 3.28
N VAL A 208 3.24 -24.64 4.21
CA VAL A 208 2.45 -25.88 4.20
C VAL A 208 1.60 -25.95 5.46
N THR A 209 0.28 -25.87 5.30
CA THR A 209 -0.69 -25.88 6.41
C THR A 209 -1.75 -26.96 6.23
N MET A 210 -2.46 -27.30 7.31
CA MET A 210 -3.55 -28.27 7.27
C MET A 210 -4.75 -27.81 8.09
N PHE A 211 -5.95 -27.92 7.52
CA PHE A 211 -7.19 -27.81 8.28
C PHE A 211 -7.40 -29.03 9.18
N THR A 212 -7.82 -28.74 10.40
CA THR A 212 -8.07 -29.73 11.45
C THR A 212 -9.39 -29.41 12.14
N PRO A 213 -10.19 -30.42 12.51
CA PRO A 213 -11.56 -30.20 12.96
C PRO A 213 -11.59 -29.54 14.34
N ALA A 214 -12.66 -28.78 14.65
CA ALA A 214 -12.90 -28.31 16.02
C ALA A 214 -12.87 -29.47 17.05
N VAL A 215 -13.33 -30.65 16.63
CA VAL A 215 -13.40 -31.85 17.45
C VAL A 215 -13.07 -33.08 16.61
N ASP A 216 -12.04 -33.83 17.02
CA ASP A 216 -11.66 -35.09 16.37
C ASP A 216 -12.33 -36.29 17.06
N TRP A 217 -13.58 -36.54 16.65
CA TRP A 217 -14.40 -37.66 17.13
C TRP A 217 -13.85 -39.04 16.75
N ARG A 218 -12.98 -39.11 15.75
CA ARG A 218 -12.45 -40.36 15.19
C ARG A 218 -11.02 -40.65 15.64
N HIS A 219 -10.38 -39.72 16.34
CA HIS A 219 -9.01 -39.80 16.85
C HIS A 219 -7.97 -40.07 15.73
N ILE A 220 -8.13 -39.42 14.57
CA ILE A 220 -7.32 -39.66 13.36
C ILE A 220 -6.15 -38.68 13.22
N PHE A 221 -6.16 -37.58 13.95
CA PHE A 221 -5.11 -36.57 13.86
C PHE A 221 -4.06 -36.80 14.95
N ASP A 222 -2.81 -37.06 14.55
CA ASP A 222 -1.66 -36.97 15.46
C ASP A 222 -1.21 -35.52 15.57
N TYR A 223 -1.89 -34.75 16.43
CA TYR A 223 -1.65 -33.31 16.54
C TYR A 223 -0.20 -32.94 16.86
N GLU A 224 0.48 -33.71 17.73
CA GLU A 224 1.88 -33.45 18.06
C GLU A 224 2.78 -33.65 16.84
N ALA A 225 2.64 -34.78 16.14
CA ALA A 225 3.45 -35.06 14.96
C ALA A 225 3.12 -34.11 13.81
N LEU A 226 1.83 -33.82 13.55
CA LEU A 226 1.39 -32.92 12.49
C LEU A 226 1.87 -31.48 12.74
N ALA A 227 1.82 -30.99 13.98
CA ALA A 227 2.35 -29.67 14.34
C ALA A 227 3.87 -29.57 14.14
N GLN A 228 4.61 -30.67 14.27
CA GLN A 228 6.06 -30.68 14.04
C GLN A 228 6.44 -30.60 12.57
N VAL A 229 5.64 -31.21 11.68
CA VAL A 229 6.00 -31.35 10.27
C VAL A 229 5.37 -30.29 9.38
N THR A 230 4.26 -29.67 9.79
CA THR A 230 3.60 -28.58 9.05
C THR A 230 4.03 -27.21 9.57
N ASP A 231 3.81 -26.15 8.79
CA ASP A 231 4.01 -24.78 9.26
C ASP A 231 2.91 -24.38 10.25
N GLY A 232 1.69 -24.88 10.10
CA GLY A 232 0.60 -24.62 11.05
C GLY A 232 -0.62 -25.50 10.84
N LEU A 233 -1.33 -25.74 11.94
CA LEU A 233 -2.63 -26.37 12.00
C LEU A 233 -3.70 -25.27 12.06
N ILE A 234 -4.56 -25.24 11.05
CA ILE A 234 -5.72 -24.35 10.99
C ILE A 234 -6.86 -25.05 11.73
N MET A 235 -7.15 -24.59 12.94
CA MET A 235 -8.20 -25.14 13.81
C MET A 235 -9.55 -24.59 13.35
N GLN A 236 -10.45 -25.46 12.89
CA GLN A 236 -11.78 -25.06 12.42
C GLN A 236 -12.69 -24.66 13.60
N GLY A 237 -12.56 -23.43 14.11
CA GLY A 237 -13.23 -22.92 15.31
C GLY A 237 -14.72 -22.60 15.15
N TYR A 238 -15.46 -23.39 14.40
CA TYR A 238 -16.89 -23.23 14.10
C TYR A 238 -17.55 -24.59 13.85
N ASP A 239 -18.85 -24.58 13.52
CA ASP A 239 -19.72 -25.76 13.35
C ASP A 239 -19.92 -26.59 14.64
N PHE A 240 -19.84 -25.97 15.82
CA PHE A 240 -20.28 -26.60 17.09
C PHE A 240 -21.80 -26.79 17.14
N HIS A 241 -22.55 -25.83 16.57
CA HIS A 241 -23.90 -26.04 16.06
C HIS A 241 -23.87 -25.85 14.55
N TRP A 242 -24.24 -26.90 13.82
CA TRP A 242 -24.12 -26.97 12.36
C TRP A 242 -25.49 -27.12 11.71
N ARG A 243 -25.52 -27.10 10.38
CA ARG A 243 -26.74 -27.13 9.56
C ARG A 243 -27.85 -28.08 10.03
N THR A 244 -27.53 -29.29 10.48
CA THR A 244 -28.52 -30.30 10.90
C THR A 244 -28.59 -30.49 12.41
N SER A 245 -28.10 -29.53 13.21
CA SER A 245 -28.31 -29.50 14.64
C SER A 245 -29.79 -29.60 14.99
N LYS A 246 -30.10 -30.34 16.06
CA LYS A 246 -31.48 -30.56 16.53
C LYS A 246 -32.09 -29.34 17.21
N THR A 247 -31.26 -28.39 17.60
CA THR A 247 -31.65 -27.10 18.18
C THR A 247 -30.88 -25.99 17.47
N ALA A 248 -31.50 -24.81 17.34
CA ALA A 248 -30.80 -23.64 16.82
C ALA A 248 -29.83 -23.11 17.88
N GLY A 249 -28.62 -22.73 17.46
CA GLY A 249 -27.57 -22.32 18.38
C GLY A 249 -26.35 -21.72 17.70
N PRO A 250 -25.36 -21.26 18.49
CA PRO A 250 -24.17 -20.61 17.99
C PRO A 250 -23.26 -21.59 17.24
N SER A 251 -22.84 -21.22 16.03
CA SER A 251 -21.86 -22.01 15.26
C SER A 251 -20.49 -22.04 15.96
N ALA A 252 -20.06 -20.92 16.53
CA ALA A 252 -18.77 -20.78 17.21
C ALA A 252 -18.92 -20.15 18.60
N PRO A 253 -19.53 -20.85 19.59
CA PRO A 253 -19.58 -20.36 20.96
C PRO A 253 -18.17 -20.20 21.50
N LEU A 254 -17.84 -19.04 22.08
CA LEU A 254 -16.52 -18.81 22.67
C LEU A 254 -16.35 -19.67 23.92
N ILE A 255 -17.32 -19.60 24.83
CA ILE A 255 -17.37 -20.27 26.13
C ILE A 255 -18.80 -20.78 26.41
N GLY A 256 -19.03 -21.26 27.64
CA GLY A 256 -20.34 -21.71 28.11
C GLY A 256 -20.55 -23.22 27.96
N ASP A 257 -21.59 -23.73 28.63
CA ASP A 257 -21.92 -25.16 28.68
C ASP A 257 -23.37 -25.46 28.23
N ARG A 258 -24.26 -24.45 28.16
CA ARG A 258 -25.65 -24.59 27.68
C ARG A 258 -25.69 -25.22 26.30
N TRP A 259 -24.81 -24.78 25.41
CA TRP A 259 -24.80 -25.20 24.01
C TRP A 259 -24.06 -26.53 23.78
N GLY A 260 -23.69 -27.24 24.86
CA GLY A 260 -22.90 -28.46 24.84
C GLY A 260 -21.57 -28.28 25.58
N SER A 261 -20.87 -29.39 25.81
CA SER A 261 -19.60 -29.37 26.54
C SER A 261 -18.42 -28.85 25.73
N LEU A 262 -18.62 -28.47 24.46
CA LEU A 262 -17.58 -28.08 23.50
C LEU A 262 -17.81 -26.64 23.05
N ASN A 263 -16.73 -25.89 22.92
CA ASN A 263 -16.70 -24.50 22.49
C ASN A 263 -15.29 -24.14 22.01
N VAL A 264 -15.12 -22.94 21.46
CA VAL A 264 -13.85 -22.49 20.87
C VAL A 264 -12.71 -22.54 21.89
N THR A 265 -12.91 -22.03 23.11
CA THR A 265 -11.85 -22.06 24.14
C THR A 265 -11.41 -23.47 24.49
N LYS A 266 -12.36 -24.41 24.67
CA LYS A 266 -12.04 -25.81 24.98
C LYS A 266 -11.34 -26.54 23.83
N THR A 267 -11.70 -26.23 22.59
CA THR A 267 -10.97 -26.74 21.42
C THR A 267 -9.53 -26.24 21.43
N VAL A 268 -9.31 -24.93 21.65
CA VAL A 268 -7.94 -24.38 21.74
C VAL A 268 -7.15 -25.03 22.88
N GLU A 269 -7.75 -25.22 24.05
CA GLU A 269 -7.11 -25.91 25.19
C GLU A 269 -6.77 -27.38 24.88
N ASP A 270 -7.64 -28.10 24.18
CA ASP A 270 -7.39 -29.48 23.75
C ASP A 270 -6.21 -29.56 22.78
N TYR A 271 -6.13 -28.65 21.82
CA TYR A 271 -4.99 -28.56 20.90
C TYR A 271 -3.69 -28.23 21.63
N LEU A 272 -3.71 -27.25 22.54
CA LEU A 272 -2.53 -26.92 23.38
C LEU A 272 -2.05 -28.12 24.19
N ASN A 273 -2.96 -28.92 24.73
CA ASN A 273 -2.60 -30.13 25.46
C ASN A 273 -2.00 -31.20 24.54
N LYS A 274 -2.55 -31.36 23.33
CA LYS A 274 -2.12 -32.38 22.36
C LYS A 274 -0.88 -32.01 21.56
N THR A 275 -0.50 -30.73 21.51
CA THR A 275 0.71 -30.25 20.79
C THR A 275 1.85 -29.86 21.72
N SER A 276 1.82 -30.28 22.98
CA SER A 276 2.82 -29.89 23.98
C SER A 276 2.96 -28.36 24.12
N SER A 277 1.81 -27.66 24.02
CA SER A 277 1.67 -26.19 24.08
C SER A 277 2.44 -25.43 22.99
N ASN A 278 2.56 -26.00 21.79
CA ASN A 278 3.23 -25.36 20.67
C ASN A 278 2.32 -24.30 20.00
N THR A 279 2.20 -23.13 20.64
CA THR A 279 1.35 -22.01 20.20
C THR A 279 1.71 -21.49 18.81
N GLU A 280 3.00 -21.55 18.46
CA GLU A 280 3.58 -21.17 17.15
C GLU A 280 3.14 -22.10 16.00
N LYS A 281 2.33 -23.13 16.25
CA LYS A 281 1.77 -24.01 15.22
C LYS A 281 0.25 -23.94 15.14
N LEU A 282 -0.40 -23.16 16.00
CA LEU A 282 -1.86 -23.15 16.11
C LEU A 282 -2.43 -21.85 15.55
N ILE A 283 -3.29 -21.97 14.54
CA ILE A 283 -4.01 -20.84 13.93
C ILE A 283 -5.50 -21.10 14.13
N LEU A 284 -6.21 -20.19 14.79
CA LEU A 284 -7.64 -20.34 15.05
C LEU A 284 -8.46 -19.77 13.88
N SER A 285 -9.18 -20.64 13.17
CA SER A 285 -10.13 -20.22 12.14
C SER A 285 -11.43 -19.74 12.76
N VAL A 286 -11.95 -18.60 12.29
CA VAL A 286 -13.19 -17.96 12.78
C VAL A 286 -14.21 -17.77 11.63
N PRO A 287 -15.52 -17.81 11.92
CA PRO A 287 -16.54 -17.71 10.90
C PRO A 287 -16.91 -16.26 10.57
N PHE A 288 -16.97 -15.93 9.29
CA PHE A 288 -17.65 -14.75 8.73
C PHE A 288 -19.07 -15.11 8.24
N PHE A 289 -19.64 -16.16 8.82
CA PHE A 289 -20.98 -16.65 8.51
C PHE A 289 -21.72 -17.02 9.78
N GLY A 290 -22.95 -17.45 9.59
CA GLY A 290 -23.81 -18.03 10.59
C GLY A 290 -24.76 -19.03 9.97
N TYR A 291 -25.74 -19.47 10.76
CA TYR A 291 -26.84 -20.28 10.26
C TYR A 291 -28.17 -19.69 10.70
N GLU A 292 -29.16 -19.78 9.82
CA GLU A 292 -30.56 -19.53 10.13
C GLU A 292 -31.35 -20.83 10.10
N TRP A 293 -32.10 -21.09 11.16
CA TRP A 293 -32.98 -22.26 11.25
C TRP A 293 -34.43 -21.85 11.42
N ASN A 294 -35.30 -22.65 10.82
CA ASN A 294 -36.71 -22.72 11.20
C ASN A 294 -36.83 -23.49 12.53
N THR A 295 -37.48 -22.90 13.52
CA THR A 295 -37.57 -23.41 14.90
C THR A 295 -39.02 -23.59 15.36
N GLU A 296 -39.25 -24.42 16.38
CA GLU A 296 -40.59 -24.62 16.96
C GLU A 296 -41.11 -23.36 17.68
N ASP A 297 -40.22 -22.63 18.34
CA ASP A 297 -40.52 -21.42 19.09
C ASP A 297 -39.37 -20.37 19.06
N ASP A 298 -39.53 -19.33 19.88
CA ASP A 298 -38.66 -18.16 19.93
C ASP A 298 -37.64 -18.21 21.09
N GLN A 299 -37.55 -19.33 21.81
CA GLN A 299 -36.69 -19.50 22.97
C GLN A 299 -35.30 -20.01 22.57
N LEU A 300 -34.31 -19.80 23.43
CA LEU A 300 -32.99 -20.41 23.24
C LEU A 300 -33.10 -21.94 23.28
N GLU A 301 -32.25 -22.64 22.54
CA GLU A 301 -32.29 -24.10 22.38
C GLU A 301 -33.58 -24.63 21.71
N SER A 302 -34.30 -23.77 20.97
CA SER A 302 -35.52 -24.18 20.28
C SER A 302 -35.23 -25.31 19.27
N PRO A 303 -36.03 -26.39 19.25
CA PRO A 303 -35.87 -27.47 18.28
C PRO A 303 -35.96 -26.97 16.84
N THR A 304 -35.09 -27.47 15.97
CA THR A 304 -35.11 -27.16 14.54
C THR A 304 -36.15 -28.01 13.82
N GLN A 305 -36.91 -27.39 12.92
CA GLN A 305 -37.93 -28.09 12.11
C GLN A 305 -37.38 -28.55 10.75
N ALA A 306 -36.25 -28.01 10.32
CA ALA A 306 -35.58 -28.34 9.07
C ALA A 306 -34.07 -28.08 9.20
N ALA A 307 -33.31 -28.57 8.22
CA ALA A 307 -31.91 -28.18 8.09
C ALA A 307 -31.80 -26.66 7.92
N GLY A 308 -30.84 -26.05 8.62
CA GLY A 308 -30.57 -24.63 8.53
C GLY A 308 -29.97 -24.21 7.19
N THR A 309 -29.92 -22.92 6.99
CA THR A 309 -29.27 -22.28 5.85
C THR A 309 -28.05 -21.51 6.34
N SER A 310 -26.89 -21.78 5.75
CA SER A 310 -25.70 -20.96 5.92
C SER A 310 -25.99 -19.54 5.43
N ILE A 311 -25.67 -18.54 6.24
CA ILE A 311 -25.86 -17.13 5.92
C ILE A 311 -24.54 -16.37 6.10
N PRO A 312 -23.99 -15.73 5.05
CA PRO A 312 -22.84 -14.84 5.18
C PRO A 312 -23.13 -13.69 6.14
N TYR A 313 -22.09 -13.11 6.74
CA TYR A 313 -22.22 -11.94 7.61
C TYR A 313 -22.98 -10.79 6.95
N HIS A 314 -22.74 -10.52 5.67
CA HIS A 314 -23.41 -9.47 4.91
C HIS A 314 -24.92 -9.70 4.75
N VAL A 315 -25.43 -10.90 5.05
CA VAL A 315 -26.87 -11.23 5.16
C VAL A 315 -27.32 -11.23 6.61
N ALA A 316 -26.58 -11.91 7.49
CA ALA A 316 -26.92 -12.06 8.91
C ALA A 316 -27.00 -10.71 9.64
N ARG A 317 -26.05 -9.80 9.37
CA ARG A 317 -25.97 -8.49 10.02
C ARG A 317 -27.19 -7.61 9.70
N PRO A 318 -27.57 -7.36 8.43
CA PRO A 318 -28.82 -6.67 8.11
C PRO A 318 -30.06 -7.32 8.73
N ASN A 319 -30.17 -8.65 8.70
CA ASN A 319 -31.30 -9.34 9.34
C ASN A 319 -31.37 -9.05 10.84
N SER A 320 -30.22 -9.04 11.54
CA SER A 320 -30.15 -8.67 12.95
C SER A 320 -30.54 -7.20 13.20
N GLU A 321 -30.28 -6.29 12.26
CA GLU A 321 -30.69 -4.88 12.36
C GLU A 321 -32.20 -4.72 12.19
N VAL A 322 -32.80 -5.52 11.30
CA VAL A 322 -34.25 -5.52 11.04
C VAL A 322 -35.05 -6.19 12.16
N TYR A 323 -34.62 -7.37 12.59
CA TYR A 323 -35.37 -8.20 13.56
C TYR A 323 -34.96 -7.96 15.02
N GLY A 324 -33.90 -7.18 15.24
CA GLY A 324 -33.37 -6.86 16.56
C GLY A 324 -32.24 -7.82 16.96
N ARG A 325 -31.02 -7.27 17.04
CA ARG A 325 -29.84 -8.00 17.48
C ARG A 325 -29.97 -8.34 18.97
N LEU A 326 -29.87 -9.61 19.27
CA LEU A 326 -29.79 -10.19 20.61
C LEU A 326 -28.35 -10.67 20.86
N TRP A 327 -28.00 -10.82 22.14
CA TRP A 327 -26.70 -11.31 22.58
C TRP A 327 -26.92 -12.45 23.57
N ASP A 328 -26.33 -13.61 23.31
CA ASP A 328 -26.26 -14.67 24.31
C ASP A 328 -24.99 -14.49 25.14
N SER A 329 -25.16 -14.09 26.41
CA SER A 329 -24.04 -13.87 27.32
C SER A 329 -23.33 -15.16 27.76
N GLU A 330 -23.90 -16.32 27.45
CA GLU A 330 -23.25 -17.59 27.78
C GLU A 330 -22.27 -18.03 26.68
N SER A 331 -22.72 -18.06 25.41
CA SER A 331 -21.82 -18.35 24.29
C SER A 331 -20.93 -17.19 23.87
N GLN A 332 -21.28 -15.95 24.27
CA GLN A 332 -20.68 -14.71 23.76
C GLN A 332 -20.86 -14.56 22.24
N THR A 333 -22.07 -14.83 21.74
CA THR A 333 -22.39 -14.69 20.30
C THR A 333 -23.68 -13.89 20.07
N PRO A 334 -23.75 -13.12 18.97
CA PRO A 334 -24.98 -12.46 18.56
C PRO A 334 -25.96 -13.44 17.90
N TRP A 335 -27.24 -13.09 17.97
CA TRP A 335 -28.30 -13.81 17.26
C TRP A 335 -29.51 -12.89 17.04
N TYR A 336 -30.48 -13.35 16.26
CA TYR A 336 -31.77 -12.68 16.08
C TYR A 336 -32.87 -13.73 15.89
N LYS A 337 -34.13 -13.30 16.03
CA LYS A 337 -35.29 -14.16 15.82
C LYS A 337 -36.45 -13.38 15.22
N TYR A 338 -37.26 -14.07 14.43
CA TYR A 338 -38.47 -13.49 13.85
C TYR A 338 -39.52 -14.55 13.56
N LEU A 339 -40.77 -14.11 13.40
CA LEU A 339 -41.91 -14.95 13.04
C LEU A 339 -42.36 -14.58 11.63
N ASP A 340 -42.18 -15.50 10.68
CA ASP A 340 -42.75 -15.42 9.33
C ASP A 340 -43.50 -16.71 9.01
N GLN A 341 -44.76 -16.79 9.44
CA GLN A 341 -45.61 -18.02 9.48
C GLN A 341 -45.08 -19.12 10.42
N GLN A 342 -43.75 -19.24 10.55
CA GLN A 342 -42.98 -20.13 11.42
C GLN A 342 -41.88 -19.30 12.10
N TRP A 343 -41.34 -19.81 13.21
CA TRP A 343 -40.24 -19.14 13.90
C TRP A 343 -38.93 -19.38 13.19
N TYR A 344 -38.09 -18.35 13.16
CA TYR A 344 -36.74 -18.42 12.66
C TYR A 344 -35.77 -17.87 13.69
N GLN A 345 -34.60 -18.50 13.79
CA GLN A 345 -33.47 -18.02 14.58
C GLN A 345 -32.21 -17.99 13.72
N GLY A 346 -31.57 -16.82 13.64
CA GLY A 346 -30.28 -16.63 12.99
C GLY A 346 -29.18 -16.42 14.02
N TRP A 347 -28.14 -17.25 13.96
CA TRP A 347 -26.96 -17.19 14.83
C TRP A 347 -25.73 -16.95 13.98
N PHE A 348 -24.89 -16.00 14.37
CA PHE A 348 -23.73 -15.57 13.58
C PHE A 348 -22.64 -15.00 14.49
N ASP A 349 -21.52 -14.59 13.91
CA ASP A 349 -20.47 -13.84 14.57
C ASP A 349 -20.42 -12.38 14.07
N ASP A 350 -20.14 -11.43 14.96
CA ASP A 350 -19.93 -10.03 14.59
C ASP A 350 -18.65 -9.45 15.21
N GLN A 351 -18.38 -8.16 15.02
CA GLN A 351 -17.15 -7.55 15.51
C GLN A 351 -16.95 -7.73 17.02
N GLN A 352 -18.03 -7.82 17.80
CA GLN A 352 -17.93 -8.00 19.25
C GLN A 352 -17.51 -9.43 19.59
N SER A 353 -18.15 -10.45 19.01
CA SER A 353 -17.81 -11.84 19.31
C SER A 353 -16.49 -12.27 18.69
N LEU A 354 -16.16 -11.76 17.49
CA LEU A 354 -14.85 -11.97 16.87
C LEU A 354 -13.73 -11.28 17.66
N GLY A 355 -13.93 -10.05 18.14
CA GLY A 355 -12.97 -9.37 19.01
C GLY A 355 -12.56 -10.21 20.22
N LEU A 356 -13.53 -10.86 20.88
CA LEU A 356 -13.25 -11.76 22.00
C LEU A 356 -12.46 -13.03 21.60
N LYS A 357 -12.68 -13.54 20.38
CA LYS A 357 -11.90 -14.67 19.84
C LYS A 357 -10.48 -14.24 19.47
N TYR A 358 -10.31 -13.03 18.95
CA TYR A 358 -9.01 -12.46 18.68
C TYR A 358 -8.23 -12.16 19.97
N ASP A 359 -8.91 -11.71 21.03
CA ASP A 359 -8.33 -11.61 22.37
C ASP A 359 -7.86 -12.97 22.88
N LEU A 360 -8.63 -14.05 22.66
CA LEU A 360 -8.20 -15.41 23.01
C LEU A 360 -6.91 -15.80 22.28
N ILE A 361 -6.82 -15.54 20.97
CA ILE A 361 -5.62 -15.77 20.14
C ILE A 361 -4.41 -15.01 20.70
N ASN A 362 -4.57 -13.71 20.97
CA ASN A 362 -3.50 -12.86 21.47
C ASN A 362 -3.06 -13.25 22.88
N ASN A 363 -4.01 -13.48 23.80
CA ASN A 363 -3.73 -13.83 25.19
C ASN A 363 -3.03 -15.18 25.34
N LEU A 364 -3.35 -16.15 24.48
CA LEU A 364 -2.71 -17.45 24.46
C LEU A 364 -1.46 -17.51 23.57
N GLY A 365 -1.11 -16.39 22.91
CA GLY A 365 0.06 -16.31 22.04
C GLY A 365 0.00 -17.26 20.84
N LEU A 366 -1.19 -17.60 20.34
CA LEU A 366 -1.33 -18.46 19.17
C LEU A 366 -0.68 -17.81 17.94
N ARG A 367 -0.33 -18.63 16.93
CA ARG A 367 0.32 -18.16 15.69
C ARG A 367 -0.52 -17.13 14.94
N GLY A 368 -1.85 -17.20 15.03
CA GLY A 368 -2.73 -16.19 14.43
C GLY A 368 -4.15 -16.68 14.19
N THR A 369 -4.80 -16.13 13.17
CA THR A 369 -6.20 -16.44 12.81
C THR A 369 -6.35 -16.78 11.32
N ALA A 370 -7.40 -17.53 11.01
CA ALA A 370 -7.90 -17.71 9.66
C ALA A 370 -9.37 -17.27 9.59
N VAL A 371 -9.83 -16.76 8.45
CA VAL A 371 -11.24 -16.41 8.24
C VAL A 371 -11.89 -17.28 7.17
N TRP A 372 -13.03 -17.90 7.53
CA TRP A 372 -13.93 -18.56 6.59
C TRP A 372 -15.23 -17.75 6.43
N ALA A 373 -15.50 -17.12 5.29
CA ALA A 373 -14.58 -16.89 4.18
C ALA A 373 -14.46 -15.41 3.87
N LEU A 374 -13.38 -15.03 3.19
CA LEU A 374 -13.26 -13.71 2.60
C LEU A 374 -14.51 -13.41 1.75
N THR A 375 -14.88 -12.14 1.67
CA THR A 375 -16.07 -11.62 0.96
C THR A 375 -17.40 -11.86 1.68
N TYR A 376 -17.47 -12.70 2.71
CA TYR A 376 -18.73 -12.96 3.42
C TYR A 376 -19.19 -11.79 4.29
N ASP A 377 -18.30 -10.81 4.52
CA ASP A 377 -18.58 -9.50 5.08
C ASP A 377 -19.10 -8.48 4.04
N GLY A 378 -18.97 -8.77 2.74
CA GLY A 378 -19.43 -7.88 1.66
C GLY A 378 -18.70 -6.54 1.68
N GLN A 379 -19.45 -5.44 1.67
CA GLN A 379 -18.90 -4.08 1.75
C GLN A 379 -18.89 -3.51 3.19
N ARG A 380 -19.12 -4.36 4.19
CA ARG A 380 -19.26 -3.95 5.59
C ARG A 380 -17.90 -3.93 6.29
N PRO A 381 -17.44 -2.77 6.82
CA PRO A 381 -16.09 -2.66 7.39
C PRO A 381 -15.94 -3.30 8.78
N GLU A 382 -17.04 -3.67 9.45
CA GLU A 382 -17.04 -4.05 10.87
C GLU A 382 -16.09 -5.22 11.20
N LEU A 383 -16.09 -6.29 10.38
CA LEU A 383 -15.24 -7.45 10.64
C LEU A 383 -13.78 -7.20 10.29
N GLN A 384 -13.53 -6.42 9.22
CA GLN A 384 -12.19 -5.98 8.83
C GLN A 384 -11.58 -5.05 9.89
N GLN A 385 -12.40 -4.16 10.47
CA GLN A 385 -11.96 -3.31 11.57
C GLN A 385 -11.61 -4.14 12.80
N ALA A 386 -12.38 -5.19 13.13
CA ALA A 386 -12.03 -6.09 14.23
C ALA A 386 -10.68 -6.81 14.01
N LEU A 387 -10.39 -7.24 12.77
CA LEU A 387 -9.07 -7.76 12.40
C LEU A 387 -7.97 -6.70 12.53
N LYS A 388 -8.23 -5.46 12.06
CA LYS A 388 -7.29 -4.34 12.15
C LYS A 388 -6.97 -4.00 13.61
N ASP A 389 -7.98 -3.93 14.46
CA ASP A 389 -7.83 -3.61 15.89
C ASP A 389 -7.05 -4.71 16.62
N ALA A 390 -7.25 -5.97 16.25
CA ALA A 390 -6.60 -7.11 16.89
C ALA A 390 -5.17 -7.40 16.37
N PHE A 391 -4.93 -7.20 15.07
CA PHE A 391 -3.74 -7.71 14.38
C PHE A 391 -3.16 -6.77 13.30
N GLY A 392 -3.79 -5.62 13.04
CA GLY A 392 -3.43 -4.73 11.94
C GLY A 392 -1.97 -4.26 11.99
N THR A 393 -1.39 -4.03 10.81
CA THR A 393 -0.06 -3.45 10.69
C THR A 393 -0.08 -2.01 11.15
N SER A 394 0.87 -1.67 12.01
CA SER A 394 0.99 -0.35 12.60
C SER A 394 2.30 0.29 12.11
N LEU A 395 2.27 0.86 10.90
CA LEU A 395 3.45 1.46 10.28
C LEU A 395 3.57 2.95 10.64
N PRO A 396 4.79 3.51 10.63
CA PRO A 396 4.96 4.95 10.50
C PRO A 396 4.15 5.49 9.31
N PRO A 397 3.62 6.71 9.38
CA PRO A 397 2.85 7.27 8.27
C PRO A 397 3.70 7.39 7.00
N LEU A 398 3.07 7.52 5.84
CA LEU A 398 3.77 7.91 4.61
C LEU A 398 4.37 9.33 4.73
N SER A 399 5.41 9.60 3.92
CA SER A 399 6.00 10.94 3.85
C SER A 399 4.92 11.98 3.50
N PRO A 400 4.88 13.15 4.17
CA PRO A 400 3.92 14.20 3.84
C PRO A 400 4.04 14.67 2.37
N ALA A 401 2.92 15.03 1.75
CA ALA A 401 2.87 15.62 0.41
C ALA A 401 2.56 17.13 0.47
N ASP A 402 2.53 17.81 -0.68
CA ASP A 402 2.14 19.22 -0.85
C ASP A 402 2.90 20.18 0.06
N PHE A 403 4.21 19.99 0.20
CA PHE A 403 5.01 20.77 1.13
C PHE A 403 5.22 22.20 0.62
N TYR A 404 4.89 23.20 1.43
CA TYR A 404 5.23 24.60 1.19
C TYR A 404 5.55 25.39 2.46
N LEU A 405 6.37 26.42 2.28
CA LEU A 405 6.82 27.35 3.30
C LEU A 405 6.33 28.75 2.96
N ARG A 406 5.69 29.42 3.93
CA ARG A 406 5.29 30.82 3.82
C ARG A 406 5.98 31.65 4.89
N SER A 407 6.72 32.67 4.48
CA SER A 407 7.43 33.56 5.37
C SER A 407 6.47 34.38 6.22
N ILE A 408 6.74 34.46 7.52
CA ILE A 408 6.02 35.29 8.49
C ILE A 408 7.01 36.14 9.28
N TYR A 409 6.49 37.10 10.06
CA TYR A 409 7.32 37.92 10.93
C TYR A 409 8.13 37.03 11.89
N SER A 410 9.46 37.05 11.75
CA SER A 410 10.41 36.25 12.55
C SER A 410 10.14 34.75 12.50
N GLY A 411 9.77 34.20 11.34
CA GLY A 411 9.56 32.76 11.19
C GLY A 411 9.01 32.34 9.83
N VAL A 412 8.52 31.11 9.77
CA VAL A 412 7.77 30.54 8.65
C VAL A 412 6.52 29.84 9.15
N GLU A 413 5.50 29.82 8.31
CA GLU A 413 4.39 28.88 8.36
C GLU A 413 4.74 27.68 7.45
N ILE A 414 4.61 26.47 8.00
CA ILE A 414 5.03 25.21 7.40
C ILE A 414 3.78 24.39 7.10
N MET A 415 3.56 24.04 5.85
CA MET A 415 2.32 23.40 5.43
C MET A 415 2.60 22.15 4.62
N VAL A 416 1.89 21.08 4.94
CA VAL A 416 1.89 19.80 4.22
C VAL A 416 0.46 19.29 4.10
N ASP A 417 0.18 18.31 3.25
CA ASP A 417 -1.14 17.69 3.19
C ASP A 417 -1.44 16.87 4.45
N ALA A 418 -2.73 16.76 4.77
CA ALA A 418 -3.18 15.92 5.87
C ALA A 418 -2.91 14.44 5.51
N ASN A 419 -2.27 13.72 6.43
CA ASN A 419 -2.07 12.29 6.32
C ASN A 419 -2.96 11.62 7.37
N ASP A 420 -3.94 10.82 6.93
CA ASP A 420 -4.95 10.20 7.81
C ASP A 420 -4.34 9.24 8.84
N ASP A 421 -3.14 8.72 8.59
CA ASP A 421 -2.39 7.86 9.49
C ASP A 421 -1.43 8.62 10.42
N ALA A 422 -1.32 9.96 10.28
CA ALA A 422 -0.45 10.81 11.07
C ALA A 422 -1.17 11.43 12.27
N GLU A 423 -0.58 11.29 13.45
CA GLU A 423 -1.04 11.93 14.69
C GLU A 423 -0.37 13.30 14.90
N GLY A 424 0.70 13.57 14.17
CA GLY A 424 1.37 14.87 14.09
C GLY A 424 2.56 14.82 13.15
N TYR A 425 3.43 15.83 13.23
CA TYR A 425 4.57 15.98 12.34
C TYR A 425 5.82 16.40 13.12
N LYS A 426 7.01 16.10 12.59
CA LYS A 426 8.26 16.72 13.06
C LYS A 426 8.84 17.59 11.95
N VAL A 427 9.23 18.81 12.31
CA VAL A 427 9.95 19.72 11.43
C VAL A 427 11.42 19.71 11.82
N TYR A 428 12.26 19.47 10.83
CA TYR A 428 13.71 19.57 10.96
C TYR A 428 14.18 20.91 10.40
N PHE A 429 15.06 21.58 11.12
CA PHE A 429 15.59 22.89 10.74
C PHE A 429 17.10 22.87 10.56
N SER A 430 17.59 23.59 9.56
CA SER A 430 19.01 23.81 9.30
C SER A 430 19.28 25.23 8.82
N LEU A 431 20.45 25.77 9.16
CA LEU A 431 20.95 27.06 8.66
C LEU A 431 21.88 26.92 7.44
N ASP A 432 22.37 25.71 7.16
CA ASP A 432 23.27 25.45 6.03
C ASP A 432 22.70 24.46 5.00
N GLY A 433 21.51 23.91 5.27
CA GLY A 433 20.81 22.93 4.44
C GLY A 433 21.46 21.54 4.42
N VAL A 434 22.45 21.29 5.28
CA VAL A 434 23.20 20.03 5.37
C VAL A 434 23.07 19.41 6.75
N HIS A 435 23.28 20.20 7.80
CA HIS A 435 23.20 19.76 9.19
C HIS A 435 21.87 20.21 9.79
N PHE A 436 20.92 19.27 9.86
CA PHE A 436 19.61 19.48 10.48
C PHE A 436 19.64 19.18 11.98
N ASP A 437 18.78 19.84 12.73
CA ASP A 437 18.54 19.54 14.15
C ASP A 437 17.84 18.17 14.35
N GLU A 438 17.49 17.83 15.59
CA GLU A 438 16.83 16.55 15.95
C GLU A 438 15.32 16.52 15.59
N GLY A 439 14.81 17.60 14.99
CA GLY A 439 13.41 17.80 14.69
C GLY A 439 12.58 18.25 15.89
N SER A 440 11.66 19.17 15.65
CA SER A 440 10.69 19.67 16.63
C SER A 440 9.28 19.22 16.25
N TYR A 441 8.51 18.74 17.23
CA TYR A 441 7.15 18.28 16.98
C TYR A 441 6.20 19.45 16.70
N PHE A 442 5.30 19.29 15.73
CA PHE A 442 4.23 20.24 15.41
C PHE A 442 2.95 19.52 14.94
N THR A 443 1.85 20.24 14.95
CA THR A 443 0.57 19.85 14.34
C THR A 443 0.16 20.89 13.31
N GLN A 444 -0.77 20.57 12.40
CA GLN A 444 -1.31 21.55 11.44
C GLN A 444 -1.93 22.77 12.14
N ALA A 445 -2.44 22.61 13.35
CA ALA A 445 -2.96 23.72 14.16
C ALA A 445 -1.85 24.59 14.79
N SER A 446 -0.61 24.12 14.80
CA SER A 446 0.57 24.77 15.40
C SER A 446 1.75 24.78 14.40
N ASN A 447 1.45 25.15 13.16
CA ASN A 447 2.31 25.06 11.98
C ASN A 447 3.35 26.19 11.83
N ARG A 448 3.65 26.95 12.90
CA ARG A 448 4.55 28.10 12.84
C ARG A 448 5.88 27.79 13.51
N TYR A 449 6.98 28.02 12.78
CA TYR A 449 8.34 27.86 13.28
C TYR A 449 9.03 29.22 13.36
N HIS A 450 9.52 29.58 14.55
CA HIS A 450 10.17 30.87 14.83
C HIS A 450 11.68 30.69 15.05
N TRP A 451 12.50 31.54 14.44
CA TRP A 451 13.94 31.59 14.73
C TRP A 451 14.49 33.02 14.81
N VAL A 452 15.65 33.15 15.46
CA VAL A 452 16.12 34.39 16.11
C VAL A 452 16.95 35.28 15.19
N VAL A 453 17.30 34.84 13.98
CA VAL A 453 18.11 35.62 13.04
C VAL A 453 17.24 36.03 11.85
N PRO A 454 16.62 37.24 11.89
CA PRO A 454 15.95 37.81 10.72
C PRO A 454 16.91 37.87 9.53
N ASP A 455 16.36 37.75 8.32
CA ASP A 455 17.08 37.87 7.06
C ASP A 455 18.13 36.78 6.77
N GLN A 456 18.16 35.69 7.55
CA GLN A 456 18.95 34.49 7.25
C GLN A 456 18.07 33.39 6.68
N VAL A 457 18.52 32.73 5.61
CA VAL A 457 17.82 31.56 5.03
C VAL A 457 17.76 30.41 6.04
N GLY A 458 16.56 29.87 6.22
CA GLY A 458 16.31 28.62 6.93
C GLY A 458 15.92 27.51 5.95
N TYR A 459 16.40 26.29 6.21
CA TYR A 459 16.11 25.09 5.44
C TYR A 459 15.28 24.12 6.28
N PHE A 460 14.24 23.54 5.68
CA PHE A 460 13.25 22.73 6.37
C PHE A 460 12.96 21.44 5.61
N LYS A 461 12.75 20.36 6.37
CA LYS A 461 12.11 19.13 5.90
C LYS A 461 11.14 18.63 6.97
N VAL A 462 10.10 17.92 6.57
CA VAL A 462 9.03 17.48 7.46
C VAL A 462 8.88 15.97 7.41
N THR A 463 8.54 15.36 8.53
CA THR A 463 8.09 13.96 8.60
C THR A 463 6.72 13.91 9.26
N ALA A 464 5.92 12.92 8.89
CA ALA A 464 4.70 12.56 9.61
C ALA A 464 5.04 11.54 10.71
N VAL A 465 4.35 11.65 11.84
CA VAL A 465 4.55 10.75 12.98
C VAL A 465 3.23 10.22 13.51
N ASN A 466 3.25 8.99 14.00
CA ASN A 466 2.18 8.39 14.80
C ASN A 466 2.79 7.57 15.95
N GLY A 467 1.95 6.90 16.74
CA GLY A 467 2.39 6.02 17.83
C GLY A 467 3.33 4.88 17.42
N TYR A 468 3.57 4.67 16.11
CA TYR A 468 4.33 3.57 15.56
C TYR A 468 5.63 3.98 14.84
N GLY A 469 5.89 5.29 14.73
CA GLY A 469 7.17 5.82 14.29
C GLY A 469 7.07 7.04 13.41
N GLU A 470 8.14 7.31 12.67
CA GLU A 470 8.33 8.50 11.86
C GLU A 470 8.52 8.14 10.38
N SER A 471 7.86 8.87 9.48
CA SER A 471 7.93 8.68 8.03
C SER A 471 9.33 8.98 7.47
N GLN A 472 9.56 8.66 6.19
CA GLN A 472 10.63 9.34 5.44
C GLN A 472 10.35 10.85 5.38
N PRO A 473 11.39 11.70 5.30
CA PRO A 473 11.19 13.15 5.20
C PRO A 473 10.66 13.57 3.83
N THR A 474 10.02 14.73 3.78
CA THR A 474 9.79 15.50 2.55
C THR A 474 11.12 15.90 1.88
N GLU A 475 11.02 16.49 0.70
CA GLU A 475 12.10 17.30 0.13
C GLU A 475 12.48 18.44 1.08
N ILE A 476 13.70 18.97 0.88
CA ILE A 476 14.17 20.17 1.59
C ILE A 476 13.62 21.40 0.88
N LEU A 477 12.94 22.28 1.59
CA LEU A 477 12.59 23.61 1.09
C LEU A 477 13.31 24.68 1.93
N ALA A 478 13.48 25.85 1.35
CA ALA A 478 14.11 26.99 2.01
C ALA A 478 13.16 28.18 2.05
N ALA A 479 13.30 29.03 3.07
CA ALA A 479 12.64 30.31 3.13
C ALA A 479 13.47 31.29 3.97
N ASN A 480 13.37 32.58 3.70
CA ASN A 480 13.95 33.62 4.53
C ASN A 480 12.85 34.57 5.08
N PRO A 481 12.81 34.77 6.40
CA PRO A 481 11.73 35.46 7.06
C PRO A 481 11.79 36.93 6.73
N SER A 482 10.62 37.53 6.49
CA SER A 482 10.49 38.93 6.12
C SER A 482 9.54 39.65 7.07
N LEU A 483 9.72 40.97 7.19
CA LEU A 483 8.79 41.84 7.90
C LEU A 483 7.47 42.04 7.14
N ALA A 484 7.42 41.62 5.87
CA ALA A 484 6.26 41.67 4.97
C ALA A 484 6.06 40.32 4.24
N SER A 485 5.03 40.21 3.40
CA SER A 485 4.86 39.06 2.50
C SER A 485 6.04 38.97 1.53
N ALA A 486 6.60 37.78 1.35
CA ALA A 486 7.68 37.54 0.40
C ALA A 486 7.23 37.91 -1.03
N PRO A 487 8.00 38.73 -1.77
CA PRO A 487 7.66 39.07 -3.16
C PRO A 487 7.94 37.95 -4.16
N VAL A 488 8.74 36.94 -3.78
CA VAL A 488 9.15 35.84 -4.66
C VAL A 488 8.62 34.51 -4.16
N LEU A 489 8.11 33.68 -5.06
CA LEU A 489 7.87 32.26 -4.84
C LEU A 489 8.86 31.44 -5.64
N VAL A 490 9.54 30.51 -4.99
CA VAL A 490 10.34 29.49 -5.64
C VAL A 490 9.52 28.19 -5.70
N VAL A 491 9.26 27.67 -6.89
CA VAL A 491 8.57 26.39 -7.11
C VAL A 491 9.61 25.33 -7.41
N TYR A 492 9.64 24.29 -6.58
CA TYR A 492 10.48 23.11 -6.75
C TYR A 492 9.70 22.06 -7.56
N GLY A 493 9.95 22.01 -8.87
CA GLY A 493 9.36 21.06 -9.82
C GLY A 493 10.34 20.01 -10.32
N ALA A 494 11.46 19.79 -9.62
CA ALA A 494 12.49 18.85 -10.02
C ALA A 494 12.12 17.42 -9.56
N GLU A 495 11.46 16.65 -10.42
CA GLU A 495 10.90 15.33 -10.07
C GLU A 495 11.95 14.23 -10.14
N ARG A 496 12.85 14.29 -11.13
CA ARG A 496 13.84 13.24 -11.39
C ARG A 496 14.99 13.18 -10.38
N VAL A 497 15.25 14.28 -9.69
CA VAL A 497 16.39 14.42 -8.76
C VAL A 497 16.03 14.07 -7.31
N LYS A 498 14.77 13.71 -7.03
CA LYS A 498 14.33 13.23 -5.72
C LYS A 498 15.14 11.98 -5.32
N GLY A 499 15.87 12.08 -4.21
CA GLY A 499 16.67 10.96 -3.65
C GLY A 499 18.13 10.89 -4.11
N TYR A 500 18.61 11.82 -4.94
CA TYR A 500 20.04 11.92 -5.26
C TYR A 500 20.80 12.79 -4.24
N ASP A 501 22.09 12.48 -4.01
CA ASP A 501 23.01 13.18 -3.09
C ASP A 501 23.21 14.69 -3.35
N PHE A 502 22.63 15.24 -4.41
CA PHE A 502 22.74 16.65 -4.80
C PHE A 502 21.41 17.41 -4.75
N ALA A 503 20.28 16.79 -4.40
CA ALA A 503 18.98 17.47 -4.33
C ALA A 503 19.00 18.66 -3.34
N ASP A 504 19.76 18.53 -2.24
CA ASP A 504 19.99 19.60 -1.28
C ASP A 504 20.76 20.79 -1.91
N LYS A 505 21.64 20.54 -2.89
CA LYS A 505 22.42 21.59 -3.56
C LYS A 505 21.55 22.47 -4.45
N ILE A 506 20.50 21.91 -5.06
CA ILE A 506 19.55 22.66 -5.90
C ILE A 506 18.95 23.78 -5.06
N VAL A 507 18.30 23.42 -3.95
CA VAL A 507 17.64 24.35 -3.04
C VAL A 507 18.63 25.36 -2.48
N ARG A 508 19.81 24.91 -2.04
CA ARG A 508 20.85 25.80 -1.50
C ARG A 508 21.37 26.80 -2.53
N HIS A 509 21.57 26.40 -3.79
CA HIS A 509 22.11 27.28 -4.82
C HIS A 509 21.14 28.41 -5.18
N PHE A 510 19.83 28.12 -5.27
CA PHE A 510 18.80 29.14 -5.47
C PHE A 510 18.65 30.03 -4.23
N ALA A 511 18.51 29.44 -3.05
CA ALA A 511 18.30 30.17 -1.80
C ALA A 511 19.46 31.13 -1.49
N ASN A 512 20.71 30.69 -1.64
CA ASN A 512 21.89 31.54 -1.42
C ASN A 512 21.96 32.71 -2.42
N ALA A 513 21.54 32.51 -3.68
CA ALA A 513 21.55 33.58 -4.68
C ALA A 513 20.47 34.65 -4.38
N LEU A 514 19.32 34.24 -3.85
CA LEU A 514 18.25 35.12 -3.41
C LEU A 514 18.60 35.88 -2.12
N GLU A 515 19.21 35.20 -1.15
CA GLU A 515 19.68 35.79 0.10
C GLU A 515 20.64 36.95 -0.14
N LEU A 516 21.62 36.77 -1.03
CA LEU A 516 22.60 37.80 -1.35
C LEU A 516 22.03 38.98 -2.14
N SER A 517 20.94 38.75 -2.85
CA SER A 517 20.16 39.81 -3.49
C SER A 517 19.24 40.54 -2.50
N ASN A 518 19.25 40.14 -1.21
CA ASN A 518 18.41 40.69 -0.14
C ASN A 518 16.91 40.67 -0.50
N VAL A 519 16.48 39.59 -1.17
CA VAL A 519 15.09 39.36 -1.56
C VAL A 519 14.52 38.27 -0.67
N SER A 520 13.35 38.54 -0.09
CA SER A 520 12.61 37.51 0.64
C SER A 520 11.84 36.60 -0.30
N PHE A 521 11.78 35.32 0.03
CA PHE A 521 11.12 34.32 -0.79
C PHE A 521 10.41 33.26 0.05
N ASP A 522 9.31 32.80 -0.51
CA ASP A 522 8.62 31.59 -0.11
C ASP A 522 9.03 30.44 -1.05
N MET A 523 8.80 29.20 -0.63
CA MET A 523 9.11 28.05 -1.46
C MET A 523 8.04 26.97 -1.33
N ALA A 524 7.70 26.31 -2.44
CA ALA A 524 6.71 25.26 -2.49
C ALA A 524 7.12 24.16 -3.46
N THR A 525 6.65 22.93 -3.25
CA THR A 525 6.68 21.90 -4.28
C THR A 525 5.68 22.23 -5.39
N ASN A 526 5.93 21.72 -6.59
CA ASN A 526 4.99 21.82 -7.70
C ASN A 526 3.62 21.17 -7.38
N ASP A 527 3.62 20.03 -6.67
CA ASP A 527 2.40 19.39 -6.15
C ASP A 527 1.48 20.34 -5.37
N ALA A 528 2.07 21.22 -4.54
CA ALA A 528 1.32 22.21 -3.76
C ALA A 528 0.67 23.28 -4.65
N VAL A 529 1.31 23.65 -5.77
CA VAL A 529 0.76 24.56 -6.79
C VAL A 529 -0.39 23.87 -7.54
N GLU A 530 -0.19 22.62 -7.98
CA GLU A 530 -1.18 21.85 -8.73
C GLU A 530 -2.49 21.67 -7.97
N ARG A 531 -2.40 21.36 -6.68
CA ARG A 531 -3.56 21.20 -5.81
C ARG A 531 -4.14 22.53 -5.31
N GLY A 532 -3.62 23.66 -5.79
CA GLY A 532 -4.09 25.00 -5.45
C GLY A 532 -3.89 25.38 -3.99
N ARG A 533 -2.90 24.78 -3.30
CA ARG A 533 -2.56 25.09 -1.90
C ARG A 533 -1.81 26.40 -1.77
N ILE A 534 -1.06 26.77 -2.81
CA ILE A 534 -0.36 28.05 -2.95
C ILE A 534 -0.65 28.65 -4.32
N SER A 535 -0.90 29.96 -4.38
CA SER A 535 -1.22 30.66 -5.63
C SER A 535 -0.03 31.45 -6.14
N LEU A 536 0.33 31.26 -7.42
CA LEU A 536 1.35 32.08 -8.09
C LEU A 536 1.00 33.58 -8.08
N GLN A 537 -0.30 33.91 -8.05
CA GLN A 537 -0.81 35.28 -8.11
C GLN A 537 -0.51 36.11 -6.85
N ASP A 538 -0.13 35.46 -5.75
CA ASP A 538 0.22 36.14 -4.51
C ASP A 538 1.63 36.75 -4.54
N TYR A 539 2.40 36.46 -5.60
CA TYR A 539 3.81 36.81 -5.72
C TYR A 539 4.08 37.75 -6.89
N GLN A 540 5.11 38.60 -6.75
CA GLN A 540 5.54 39.53 -7.81
C GLN A 540 6.45 38.84 -8.82
N ALA A 541 7.24 37.85 -8.38
CA ALA A 541 7.97 36.95 -9.25
C ALA A 541 7.83 35.49 -8.82
N VAL A 542 7.85 34.60 -9.80
CA VAL A 542 7.90 33.15 -9.62
C VAL A 542 9.19 32.65 -10.25
N ILE A 543 9.94 31.86 -9.50
CA ILE A 543 11.12 31.13 -9.98
C ILE A 543 10.74 29.66 -10.01
N TRP A 544 10.74 29.05 -11.19
CA TRP A 544 10.34 27.65 -11.38
C TRP A 544 11.56 26.79 -11.71
N ILE A 545 11.83 25.80 -10.85
CA ILE A 545 13.02 24.94 -10.90
C ILE A 545 12.62 23.56 -11.42
N ASN A 546 13.05 23.21 -12.63
CA ASN A 546 12.86 21.86 -13.18
C ASN A 546 14.15 21.01 -13.12
N ALA A 547 15.30 21.61 -12.83
CA ALA A 547 16.58 20.88 -12.76
C ALA A 547 16.86 20.06 -14.04
N ASN A 548 17.25 18.79 -13.90
CA ASN A 548 17.55 17.88 -15.01
C ASN A 548 16.42 16.88 -15.26
N GLU A 549 15.43 17.25 -16.07
CA GLU A 549 14.31 16.39 -16.41
C GLU A 549 14.66 15.31 -17.46
N SER A 550 13.72 14.44 -17.80
CA SER A 550 13.82 13.55 -18.97
C SER A 550 12.44 13.17 -19.46
N THR A 551 12.38 12.44 -20.58
CA THR A 551 11.13 12.07 -21.23
C THR A 551 10.27 11.02 -20.49
N GLY A 552 10.55 10.75 -19.22
CA GLY A 552 9.78 9.86 -18.36
C GLY A 552 8.87 10.60 -17.37
N THR A 553 9.02 11.92 -17.25
CA THR A 553 8.30 12.83 -16.34
C THR A 553 7.92 14.10 -17.10
N ASP A 554 6.75 14.67 -16.84
CA ASP A 554 6.29 15.90 -17.51
C ASP A 554 7.03 17.10 -16.91
N SER A 555 7.69 17.92 -17.74
CA SER A 555 8.38 19.15 -17.27
C SER A 555 7.41 20.24 -16.82
N PHE A 556 6.22 20.24 -17.42
CA PHE A 556 5.06 21.03 -17.02
C PHE A 556 3.79 20.28 -17.43
N ASN A 557 3.03 19.77 -16.49
CA ASN A 557 1.74 19.15 -16.77
C ASN A 557 0.64 20.20 -17.04
N ALA A 558 -0.54 19.74 -17.47
CA ALA A 558 -1.63 20.60 -17.88
C ALA A 558 -2.14 21.57 -16.78
N VAL A 559 -2.00 21.22 -15.50
CA VAL A 559 -2.42 22.06 -14.37
C VAL A 559 -1.39 23.14 -14.12
N GLU A 560 -0.11 22.78 -14.08
CA GLU A 560 1.01 23.71 -13.92
C GLU A 560 1.07 24.72 -15.06
N GLN A 561 0.93 24.25 -16.31
CA GLN A 561 0.85 25.13 -17.48
C GLN A 561 -0.28 26.14 -17.34
N ARG A 562 -1.45 25.72 -16.82
CA ARG A 562 -2.58 26.65 -16.60
C ARG A 562 -2.24 27.69 -15.53
N ALA A 563 -1.64 27.27 -14.42
CA ALA A 563 -1.21 28.20 -13.36
C ALA A 563 -0.22 29.24 -13.89
N VAL A 564 0.77 28.82 -14.69
CA VAL A 564 1.74 29.72 -15.32
C VAL A 564 1.09 30.64 -16.34
N LYS A 565 0.19 30.12 -17.20
CA LYS A 565 -0.56 30.92 -18.19
C LYS A 565 -1.34 32.04 -17.50
N ASP A 566 -2.11 31.71 -16.48
CA ASP A 566 -2.93 32.66 -15.72
C ASP A 566 -2.06 33.71 -15.02
N TYR A 567 -0.92 33.30 -14.47
CA TYR A 567 0.05 34.19 -13.82
C TYR A 567 0.66 35.21 -14.79
N LEU A 568 1.15 34.76 -15.94
CA LEU A 568 1.74 35.63 -16.95
C LEU A 568 0.69 36.57 -17.59
N GLN A 569 -0.54 36.10 -17.82
CA GLN A 569 -1.64 36.92 -18.36
C GLN A 569 -2.05 38.07 -17.41
N MET A 570 -1.83 37.89 -16.11
CA MET A 570 -2.09 38.91 -15.09
C MET A 570 -0.90 39.87 -14.86
N GLY A 571 0.17 39.73 -15.65
CA GLY A 571 1.36 40.57 -15.60
C GLY A 571 2.43 40.07 -14.62
N GLY A 572 2.45 38.78 -14.34
CA GLY A 572 3.47 38.14 -13.51
C GLY A 572 4.87 38.16 -14.13
N ASN A 573 5.90 38.09 -13.28
CA ASN A 573 7.29 37.90 -13.70
C ASN A 573 7.71 36.44 -13.45
N LEU A 574 8.19 35.74 -14.46
CA LEU A 574 8.54 34.32 -14.38
C LEU A 574 10.00 34.07 -14.79
N PHE A 575 10.77 33.41 -13.92
CA PHE A 575 12.05 32.81 -14.26
C PHE A 575 11.92 31.29 -14.28
N VAL A 576 12.16 30.65 -15.42
CA VAL A 576 12.16 29.18 -15.55
C VAL A 576 13.57 28.71 -15.83
N SER A 577 14.00 27.65 -15.14
CA SER A 577 15.28 27.01 -15.38
C SER A 577 15.23 25.49 -15.31
N GLY A 578 15.79 24.83 -16.33
CA GLY A 578 15.94 23.37 -16.38
C GLY A 578 16.26 22.88 -17.80
N SER A 579 16.85 21.69 -17.90
CA SER A 579 17.13 21.00 -19.17
C SER A 579 15.94 20.16 -19.63
N ASP A 580 15.92 19.77 -20.91
CA ASP A 580 14.89 18.94 -21.56
C ASP A 580 13.45 19.51 -21.59
N ILE A 581 13.18 20.72 -21.08
CA ILE A 581 11.85 21.34 -21.10
C ILE A 581 11.32 21.51 -22.55
N GLY A 582 12.20 21.94 -23.46
CA GLY A 582 11.86 22.13 -24.86
C GLY A 582 11.67 20.79 -25.57
N PHE A 583 12.53 19.82 -25.32
CA PHE A 583 12.36 18.48 -25.88
C PHE A 583 11.05 17.83 -25.42
N ASP A 584 10.73 17.95 -24.13
CA ASP A 584 9.50 17.44 -23.54
C ASP A 584 8.26 18.12 -24.15
N LEU A 585 8.13 19.44 -24.03
CA LEU A 585 6.93 20.16 -24.43
C LEU A 585 6.77 20.29 -25.96
N GLN A 586 7.86 20.44 -26.71
CA GLN A 586 7.81 20.71 -28.14
C GLN A 586 8.01 19.45 -29.00
N ALA A 587 9.00 18.62 -28.68
CA ALA A 587 9.34 17.47 -29.53
C ALA A 587 8.48 16.24 -29.21
N LYS A 588 8.09 16.05 -27.95
CA LYS A 588 7.23 14.93 -27.50
C LYS A 588 5.81 15.35 -27.12
N GLY A 589 5.65 16.60 -26.70
CA GLY A 589 4.41 17.12 -26.15
C GLY A 589 3.25 17.21 -27.15
N SER A 590 2.06 17.32 -26.58
CA SER A 590 0.80 17.54 -27.28
C SER A 590 0.74 18.90 -27.97
N VAL A 591 -0.30 19.12 -28.78
CA VAL A 591 -0.56 20.44 -29.38
C VAL A 591 -0.74 21.54 -28.32
N ALA A 592 -1.26 21.19 -27.14
CA ALA A 592 -1.42 22.15 -26.04
C ALA A 592 -0.08 22.52 -25.42
N ASP A 593 0.84 21.56 -25.33
CA ASP A 593 2.20 21.75 -24.79
C ASP A 593 3.03 22.60 -25.73
N GLN A 594 2.97 22.30 -27.04
CA GLN A 594 3.61 23.10 -28.08
C GLN A 594 3.09 24.55 -28.08
N ALA A 595 1.79 24.75 -27.91
CA ALA A 595 1.20 26.08 -27.79
C ALA A 595 1.64 26.79 -26.51
N PHE A 596 1.73 26.10 -25.37
CA PHE A 596 2.25 26.69 -24.13
C PHE A 596 3.71 27.11 -24.28
N TYR A 597 4.55 26.21 -24.81
CA TYR A 597 5.96 26.45 -25.04
C TYR A 597 6.20 27.67 -25.95
N HIS A 598 5.47 27.75 -27.06
CA HIS A 598 5.55 28.86 -27.99
C HIS A 598 4.97 30.17 -27.40
N ASP A 599 3.75 30.15 -26.89
CA ASP A 599 3.01 31.38 -26.57
C ASP A 599 3.40 31.97 -25.20
N PHE A 600 3.86 31.13 -24.27
CA PHE A 600 4.14 31.51 -22.88
C PHE A 600 5.60 31.35 -22.46
N LEU A 601 6.31 30.30 -22.89
CA LEU A 601 7.77 30.24 -22.71
C LEU A 601 8.52 30.99 -23.83
N LYS A 602 7.81 31.49 -24.84
CA LYS A 602 8.32 32.37 -25.90
C LYS A 602 9.57 31.80 -26.60
N ALA A 603 9.61 30.47 -26.72
CA ALA A 603 10.72 29.74 -27.29
C ALA A 603 10.27 28.85 -28.47
N GLY A 604 11.14 28.73 -29.46
CA GLY A 604 11.12 27.68 -30.48
C GLY A 604 12.23 26.68 -30.21
N TYR A 605 11.90 25.39 -30.17
CA TYR A 605 12.88 24.31 -29.97
C TYR A 605 13.72 24.12 -31.24
N VAL A 606 15.03 24.08 -31.08
CA VAL A 606 15.98 23.93 -32.21
C VAL A 606 16.60 22.55 -32.18
N ARG A 607 17.22 22.17 -31.06
CA ARG A 607 17.84 20.87 -30.86
C ARG A 607 18.01 20.55 -29.38
N ASP A 608 18.17 19.26 -29.12
CA ASP A 608 18.16 18.61 -27.80
C ASP A 608 19.31 19.00 -26.87
N SER A 609 20.50 19.25 -27.44
CA SER A 609 21.69 19.42 -26.62
C SER A 609 22.59 20.51 -27.17
N ILE A 610 23.02 21.40 -26.28
CA ILE A 610 24.14 22.29 -26.52
C ILE A 610 25.45 21.48 -26.63
N SER A 611 26.37 21.97 -27.45
CA SER A 611 27.67 21.33 -27.73
C SER A 611 28.81 21.77 -26.81
N SER A 612 28.54 22.70 -25.89
CA SER A 612 29.54 23.35 -25.04
C SER A 612 29.00 23.55 -23.63
N TYR A 613 29.92 23.68 -22.67
CA TYR A 613 29.60 23.98 -21.26
C TYR A 613 29.81 25.47 -20.92
N ALA A 614 29.74 26.33 -21.94
CA ALA A 614 30.00 27.76 -21.82
C ALA A 614 29.11 28.56 -22.77
N VAL A 615 28.45 29.59 -22.22
CA VAL A 615 27.56 30.49 -22.96
C VAL A 615 27.89 31.93 -22.63
N ALA A 616 27.50 32.86 -23.50
CA ALA A 616 27.79 34.28 -23.36
C ALA A 616 26.52 35.13 -23.47
N GLY A 617 26.52 36.22 -22.71
CA GLY A 617 25.49 37.26 -22.73
C GLY A 617 25.27 37.85 -24.12
N VAL A 618 24.01 38.11 -24.44
CA VAL A 618 23.63 38.81 -25.68
C VAL A 618 23.58 40.32 -25.41
N PRO A 619 24.20 41.20 -26.22
CA PRO A 619 24.13 42.64 -26.04
C PRO A 619 22.69 43.17 -25.99
N GLY A 620 22.35 44.00 -25.00
CA GLY A 620 21.00 44.52 -24.80
C GLY A 620 20.01 43.55 -24.14
N SER A 621 20.47 42.37 -23.72
CA SER A 621 19.67 41.42 -22.93
C SER A 621 19.91 41.58 -21.43
N VAL A 622 19.10 40.88 -20.62
CA VAL A 622 19.24 40.77 -19.16
C VAL A 622 20.64 40.32 -18.74
N PHE A 623 21.31 39.52 -19.57
CA PHE A 623 22.64 38.98 -19.27
C PHE A 623 23.75 39.63 -20.08
N GLU A 624 23.55 40.85 -20.62
CA GLU A 624 24.53 41.52 -21.48
C GLU A 624 25.91 41.74 -20.83
N GLN A 625 25.98 41.78 -19.49
CA GLN A 625 27.22 41.98 -18.75
C GLN A 625 27.94 40.67 -18.38
N HIS A 626 27.45 39.53 -18.87
CA HIS A 626 27.99 38.21 -18.56
C HIS A 626 28.68 37.62 -19.79
N ASP A 627 29.90 38.08 -20.05
CA ASP A 627 30.70 37.70 -21.22
C ASP A 627 30.97 36.20 -21.31
N ARG A 628 30.92 35.48 -20.18
CA ARG A 628 31.10 34.04 -20.10
C ARG A 628 30.44 33.45 -18.86
N VAL A 629 29.54 32.51 -19.08
CA VAL A 629 28.82 31.72 -18.07
C VAL A 629 29.14 30.26 -18.33
N THR A 630 29.72 29.57 -17.34
CA THR A 630 29.99 28.14 -17.41
C THR A 630 29.02 27.36 -16.54
N PHE A 631 28.79 26.09 -16.89
CA PHE A 631 27.96 25.18 -16.10
C PHE A 631 28.61 23.80 -16.01
N ASP A 632 28.15 23.00 -15.07
CA ASP A 632 28.80 21.76 -14.65
C ASP A 632 28.87 20.72 -15.78
N ASP A 633 30.09 20.25 -16.07
CA ASP A 633 30.41 19.17 -17.00
C ASP A 633 30.53 17.80 -16.30
N GLY A 634 29.99 17.72 -15.07
CA GLY A 634 30.10 16.59 -14.16
C GLY A 634 31.30 16.69 -13.19
N SER A 635 32.09 17.77 -13.24
CA SER A 635 33.28 17.96 -12.41
C SER A 635 33.11 18.93 -11.24
N GLN A 636 32.02 19.70 -11.17
CA GLN A 636 31.80 20.77 -10.18
C GLN A 636 30.88 20.34 -9.00
N GLY A 637 30.45 19.09 -8.99
CA GLY A 637 29.76 18.48 -7.85
C GLY A 637 28.24 18.67 -7.83
N THR A 638 27.64 19.18 -8.90
CA THR A 638 26.21 18.99 -9.18
C THR A 638 26.04 17.77 -10.08
N TYR A 639 25.80 17.95 -11.37
CA TYR A 639 25.69 16.89 -12.36
C TYR A 639 26.08 17.40 -13.75
N ASP A 640 26.39 16.49 -14.66
CA ASP A 640 26.72 16.80 -16.06
C ASP A 640 25.48 17.30 -16.83
N VAL A 641 25.53 18.53 -17.33
CA VAL A 641 24.46 19.14 -18.14
C VAL A 641 24.66 18.81 -19.62
N ASN A 642 24.33 17.59 -20.00
CA ASN A 642 24.46 17.13 -21.39
C ASN A 642 23.17 17.21 -22.22
N SER A 643 22.08 17.74 -21.65
CA SER A 643 20.75 17.84 -22.29
C SER A 643 20.10 19.22 -22.21
N ALA A 644 20.88 20.29 -22.04
CA ALA A 644 20.32 21.64 -22.14
C ALA A 644 19.88 21.92 -23.59
N ASP A 645 18.58 22.19 -23.77
CA ASP A 645 17.99 22.48 -25.08
C ASP A 645 18.61 23.73 -25.71
N VAL A 646 18.80 23.69 -27.02
CA VAL A 646 19.05 24.89 -27.83
C VAL A 646 17.71 25.42 -28.33
N ILE A 647 17.48 26.70 -28.12
CA ILE A 647 16.21 27.39 -28.37
C ILE A 647 16.40 28.66 -29.19
N SER A 648 15.31 29.13 -29.78
CA SER A 648 15.23 30.38 -30.53
C SER A 648 14.08 31.24 -29.98
N PRO A 649 14.16 32.58 -30.02
CA PRO A 649 13.08 33.43 -29.52
C PRO A 649 11.91 33.49 -30.52
N VAL A 650 10.68 33.54 -30.02
CA VAL A 650 9.46 33.72 -30.84
C VAL A 650 8.60 34.89 -30.34
N ASP A 651 7.70 35.39 -31.18
CA ASP A 651 6.66 36.36 -30.84
C ASP A 651 7.12 37.59 -30.03
N GLY A 652 8.24 38.18 -30.44
CA GLY A 652 8.78 39.40 -29.85
C GLY A 652 9.73 39.16 -28.67
N ALA A 653 10.04 37.92 -28.32
CA ALA A 653 11.13 37.60 -27.42
C ALA A 653 12.50 37.87 -28.05
N SER A 654 13.53 37.91 -27.21
CA SER A 654 14.93 38.05 -27.62
C SER A 654 15.81 37.06 -26.89
N LEU A 655 16.92 36.65 -27.49
CA LEU A 655 17.92 35.82 -26.80
C LEU A 655 18.58 36.59 -25.66
N CYS A 656 18.92 35.88 -24.59
CA CYS A 656 19.70 36.40 -23.46
C CYS A 656 21.06 35.71 -23.25
N LEU A 657 21.20 34.44 -23.64
CA LEU A 657 22.46 33.70 -23.64
C LEU A 657 22.57 32.84 -24.89
N ARG A 658 23.76 32.81 -25.48
CA ARG A 658 24.07 32.03 -26.68
C ARG A 658 25.33 31.18 -26.47
N ASP A 659 25.43 30.08 -27.20
CA ASP A 659 26.65 29.26 -27.27
C ASP A 659 27.81 30.11 -27.81
N GLU A 660 28.96 30.11 -27.12
CA GLU A 660 30.17 30.79 -27.60
C GLU A 660 30.64 30.24 -28.97
N ALA A 661 30.32 28.97 -29.27
CA ALA A 661 30.71 28.30 -30.50
C ALA A 661 29.73 28.53 -31.67
N ALA A 662 28.57 29.15 -31.44
CA ALA A 662 27.56 29.37 -32.47
C ALA A 662 27.85 30.61 -33.33
N ASP A 663 27.40 30.57 -34.59
CA ASP A 663 27.47 31.71 -35.51
C ASP A 663 26.64 32.88 -34.96
N ALA A 664 27.25 34.07 -34.87
CA ALA A 664 26.61 35.25 -34.32
C ALA A 664 25.39 35.72 -35.13
N ASP A 665 25.26 35.28 -36.38
CA ASP A 665 24.14 35.60 -37.27
C ASP A 665 22.94 34.63 -37.11
N VAL A 666 23.07 33.59 -36.28
CA VAL A 666 22.02 32.60 -36.02
C VAL A 666 21.32 32.92 -34.69
N ALA A 667 19.99 33.06 -34.72
CA ALA A 667 19.16 33.36 -33.55
C ALA A 667 18.89 32.10 -32.70
N GLU A 668 19.95 31.39 -32.31
CA GLU A 668 19.91 30.21 -31.44
C GLU A 668 20.71 30.46 -30.15
N GLY A 669 20.23 29.93 -29.03
CA GLY A 669 20.89 30.05 -27.73
C GLY A 669 20.28 29.14 -26.67
N VAL A 670 20.54 29.43 -25.40
CA VAL A 670 20.03 28.66 -24.24
C VAL A 670 19.14 29.49 -23.33
N CYS A 671 18.88 30.74 -23.70
CA CYS A 671 18.07 31.63 -22.90
C CYS A 671 17.28 32.57 -23.80
N VAL A 672 15.99 32.70 -23.51
CA VAL A 672 15.11 33.74 -24.09
C VAL A 672 14.53 34.61 -22.98
N GLN A 673 14.33 35.89 -23.31
CA GLN A 673 13.62 36.84 -22.46
C GLN A 673 12.46 37.47 -23.22
N TYR A 674 11.43 37.88 -22.49
CA TYR A 674 10.29 38.60 -23.05
C TYR A 674 9.70 39.57 -22.04
N GLN A 675 9.32 40.76 -22.51
CA GLN A 675 8.46 41.69 -21.79
C GLN A 675 7.32 42.13 -22.71
N GLY A 676 6.08 41.94 -22.26
CA GLY A 676 4.90 42.28 -23.05
C GLY A 676 3.64 41.58 -22.57
N ILE A 677 2.62 41.58 -23.42
CA ILE A 677 1.34 40.92 -23.14
C ILE A 677 1.44 39.43 -23.52
N PHE A 678 1.13 38.56 -22.56
CA PHE A 678 1.03 37.11 -22.79
C PHE A 678 -0.41 36.71 -23.12
N GLY A 679 -0.59 35.87 -24.14
CA GLY A 679 -1.90 35.38 -24.59
C GLY A 679 -2.95 36.49 -24.71
N ASP A 680 -4.12 36.27 -24.11
CA ASP A 680 -5.22 37.24 -24.05
C ASP A 680 -5.15 38.18 -22.83
N GLY A 681 -3.97 38.29 -22.20
CA GLY A 681 -3.73 39.12 -21.04
C GLY A 681 -3.91 40.62 -21.29
N SER A 682 -3.92 41.41 -20.22
CA SER A 682 -4.10 42.87 -20.30
C SER A 682 -3.03 43.68 -19.59
N ARG A 683 -2.06 43.01 -18.97
CA ARG A 683 -0.94 43.61 -18.24
C ARG A 683 0.36 43.05 -18.78
N GLU A 684 1.39 43.89 -18.84
CA GLU A 684 2.72 43.42 -19.21
C GLU A 684 3.25 42.48 -18.13
N GLY A 685 3.65 41.28 -18.55
CA GLY A 685 4.44 40.35 -17.75
C GLY A 685 5.87 40.30 -18.26
N ARG A 686 6.71 39.55 -17.54
CA ARG A 686 8.11 39.30 -17.94
C ARG A 686 8.48 37.83 -17.83
N LEU A 687 9.32 37.37 -18.74
CA LEU A 687 9.88 36.03 -18.75
C LEU A 687 11.39 36.09 -18.90
N VAL A 688 12.08 35.26 -18.13
CA VAL A 688 13.42 34.75 -18.44
C VAL A 688 13.31 33.23 -18.45
N TYR A 689 13.61 32.57 -19.56
CA TYR A 689 13.61 31.12 -19.67
C TYR A 689 15.02 30.65 -20.04
N LEU A 690 15.64 29.89 -19.13
CA LEU A 690 17.00 29.36 -19.23
C LEU A 690 16.97 27.82 -19.33
N THR A 691 17.49 27.26 -20.42
CA THR A 691 17.51 25.79 -20.64
C THR A 691 18.66 25.09 -19.91
N VAL A 692 19.58 25.86 -19.35
CA VAL A 692 20.62 25.37 -18.44
C VAL A 692 20.04 25.37 -17.02
N PRO A 693 20.11 24.24 -16.28
CA PRO A 693 19.71 24.23 -14.89
C PRO A 693 20.57 25.18 -14.05
N PHE A 694 19.97 26.20 -13.47
CA PHE A 694 20.66 27.33 -12.83
C PHE A 694 21.58 26.90 -11.68
N GLU A 695 21.20 25.85 -10.95
CA GLU A 695 21.99 25.25 -9.88
C GLU A 695 23.35 24.73 -10.37
N THR A 696 23.48 24.40 -11.65
CA THR A 696 24.73 23.88 -12.25
C THR A 696 25.66 24.98 -12.72
N VAL A 697 25.19 26.24 -12.77
CA VAL A 697 26.02 27.38 -13.17
C VAL A 697 27.17 27.54 -12.18
N TYR A 698 28.38 27.62 -12.73
CA TYR A 698 29.63 27.82 -12.02
C TYR A 698 30.39 29.04 -12.60
N SER A 699 31.10 29.83 -11.80
CA SER A 699 31.27 29.76 -10.35
C SER A 699 30.03 30.22 -9.56
N ARG A 700 30.09 30.11 -8.23
CA ARG A 700 29.12 30.71 -7.32
C ARG A 700 28.84 32.18 -7.69
N ASP A 701 29.89 32.97 -7.92
CA ASP A 701 29.79 34.39 -8.30
C ASP A 701 29.01 34.59 -9.61
N SER A 702 29.22 33.70 -10.60
CA SER A 702 28.48 33.72 -11.87
C SER A 702 26.99 33.48 -11.64
N ARG A 703 26.67 32.46 -10.83
CA ARG A 703 25.29 32.11 -10.50
C ARG A 703 24.57 33.24 -9.73
N GLU A 704 25.24 33.87 -8.78
CA GLU A 704 24.72 35.02 -8.05
C GLU A 704 24.47 36.23 -8.96
N ALA A 705 25.42 36.51 -9.86
CA ALA A 705 25.30 37.60 -10.82
C ALA A 705 24.10 37.39 -11.77
N LEU A 706 23.88 36.17 -12.25
CA LEU A 706 22.70 35.83 -13.06
C LEU A 706 21.39 36.04 -12.30
N MET A 707 21.28 35.54 -11.06
CA MET A 707 20.05 35.75 -10.28
C MET A 707 19.80 37.24 -10.03
N THR A 708 20.85 38.01 -9.73
CA THR A 708 20.76 39.47 -9.55
C THR A 708 20.21 40.14 -10.81
N ALA A 709 20.74 39.77 -11.99
CA ALA A 709 20.27 40.31 -13.27
C ALA A 709 18.81 39.96 -13.56
N VAL A 710 18.36 38.74 -13.24
CA VAL A 710 16.95 38.33 -13.36
C VAL A 710 16.06 39.17 -12.44
N LEU A 711 16.46 39.36 -11.17
CA LEU A 711 15.70 40.15 -10.21
C LEU A 711 15.66 41.65 -10.57
N ASP A 712 16.76 42.19 -11.10
CA ASP A 712 16.83 43.54 -11.66
C ASP A 712 15.84 43.70 -12.83
N TYR A 713 15.82 42.72 -13.75
CA TYR A 713 14.89 42.71 -14.89
C TYR A 713 13.42 42.62 -14.47
N PHE A 714 13.13 42.01 -13.32
CA PHE A 714 11.79 41.94 -12.73
C PHE A 714 11.43 43.16 -11.85
N ASP A 715 12.27 44.19 -11.79
CA ASP A 715 12.14 45.37 -10.92
C ASP A 715 12.09 45.04 -9.40
N LEU A 716 12.61 43.88 -8.99
CA LEU A 716 12.66 43.49 -7.57
C LEU A 716 13.86 44.07 -6.84
N CYS A 717 14.87 44.52 -7.59
CA CYS A 717 16.07 45.18 -7.10
C CYS A 717 16.08 46.65 -7.55
N SER A 718 15.28 47.52 -6.91
CA SER A 718 15.26 48.95 -7.26
C SER A 718 16.32 49.76 -6.51
N ALA A 719 16.80 50.87 -7.10
CA ALA A 719 17.80 51.79 -6.56
C ALA A 719 17.48 52.42 -5.18
N ALA A 720 16.28 52.21 -4.64
CA ALA A 720 15.91 52.55 -3.27
C ALA A 720 16.47 51.56 -2.22
N ASN A 721 16.76 50.31 -2.63
CA ASN A 721 17.45 49.29 -1.85
C ASN A 721 18.96 49.34 -2.14
N ARG A 722 19.71 50.18 -1.41
CA ARG A 722 21.15 50.43 -1.62
C ARG A 722 22.10 49.23 -1.40
N TRP A 723 21.58 48.01 -1.25
CA TRP A 723 22.36 46.85 -0.81
C TRP A 723 22.65 45.83 -1.92
N CYS A 724 21.91 45.82 -3.04
CA CYS A 724 22.12 44.85 -4.13
C CYS A 724 23.36 45.15 -5.02
N HIS A 725 23.92 46.37 -4.96
CA HIS A 725 25.05 46.79 -5.81
C HIS A 725 26.37 47.02 -5.05
N ILE A 726 26.56 46.41 -3.86
CA ILE A 726 27.85 46.47 -3.17
C ILE A 726 28.68 45.24 -3.58
N PRO A 727 29.75 45.41 -4.37
CA PRO A 727 30.61 44.29 -4.70
C PRO A 727 31.30 43.75 -3.43
N TRP A 728 31.37 42.43 -3.29
CA TRP A 728 31.97 41.72 -2.14
C TRP A 728 33.40 42.16 -1.78
N TRP A 729 34.17 42.72 -2.72
CA TRP A 729 35.53 43.23 -2.49
C TRP A 729 35.60 44.59 -1.77
N LYS A 730 34.46 45.11 -1.30
CA LYS A 730 34.38 46.30 -0.43
C LYS A 730 34.14 46.00 1.05
N TYR A 731 34.14 44.73 1.46
CA TYR A 731 34.14 44.31 2.87
C TYR A 731 35.42 43.58 3.26
#